data_AF-A0A963ECT1-F1
#
_entry.id   AF-A0A963ECT1-F1
#
_cell.length_a   1.000
_cell.length_b   1.000
_cell.length_c   1.000
_cell.angle_alpha   90.00
_cell.angle_beta   90.00
_cell.angle_gamma   90.00
#
_symmetry.space_group_name_H-M   'P 1'
#
loop_
_entity.id
_entity.type
_entity.pdbx_description
1 polymer ?
#
loop_
_entity_poly.entity_id
_entity_poly.type
_entity_poly.pdbx_seq_one_letter_code
_entity_poly.pdbx_strand_id
1 'polypeptide(L)'
;MNPILLHNPVPMTAGGHRRRFERVHMFPGRHLGEEEFDREQAYADLRLASLLRGHRAGILQGLEINLGPNGVGAGAFSVNAGLALDGQGQGLGLYYPLRAEWSELIAAHLAESGENDPSGVYYLLLQRNSHQIDSPDADPCQRSELDPTRDTRLVVSGTLALRRLNFAPASVTAMPRERIENWSAADRVEARFLADLPAAVPLALVAIGPDGGGGHAPLWLSQEAGRYEAVPDGGYRVLLNQTSAALRRIMQRAALEVSETNPLPQFLRDNLHLDFLPAAGQLPLEWLRNPAAPAPSLLWLPLHVGIDMVPVPEEAVLELVSRHLARRVIDLRQPAGDRIRLLLAVNEPDYRHDLLDIPPTDARLEADIYRFYMRAYEAWRKWHQQFDLLYHLEPSDTPPLADPQLAGLEQAVLDPAQFRHLDLPKPEPAPLPPLDFFNATITRADTDLDPENPAVPYPFNRGVPALPAFFSQWLVAGAPPAVPTPTEDGLVVRYAVALVELEAIENQIRASRSRVEKSRDLLLLMRQQLDTQTVALAALAGGVAGDGSGLQVARWLPYAGLDALAEPSGESGGSTTATRSVQAAPLSGAAPAAVSGIGLNLTKSVTGSGLSSALLTNALASTSTVAKSNLLLASKPQSFSAFELGINKSRLSLLAQVSKQAVAKPAFEAKEYRFGVIDHISPEVNEYAKAYYGMKELLATLKDLFDPTDAKSLRSDLRKVGQTEEAGETPANANPFERNSSLESPAILDNLATKNAGNDAKKRNLLLTQYRYHALFKAGRILTQWIAICEARYNNLERKLQAKLREQAAKIAQIDKLAGLIRVARETLENIDRFRVEQLGDYGVAQRLLDEDWRRVYALDQERTRILTSALRGLYYVRERSTPVSAALADPLLLRHGSSRDIVPGCDWEDEVELPEAIAPFFHTVSEIPIADWTRLNPLLPKLPPFQQFTFLAQMRQTRFKARPLTLPGGGAGDTLQTRLQTVHLQNRSLLQQWAGLTLPAFTSSSLQTQSAAAKVLSLEDLALASGPLRSEAQALRDQLEHAAHCLLEKLYLLPGSVRLQWGQLAEDDRIRVEEVSWWPGLEQAEADDFNATRTLAELIDWWFRQLAPESSAGSRSAMRNLVRALLIHASLGDPNEILRGSVHVPPRLARVGERLQVKLNRTPAPGTRLQLLDPQQRVVAMLAVEDHTPDNTRVSILDLVQTGVSINTRFTVVATKLTRQKL
;
A
#
# COMPACT_ATOMS: atom_id res chain seq x y z
N MET A 1 41.35 -10.87 82.84
CA MET A 1 39.92 -11.20 82.54
C MET A 1 39.16 -11.84 83.72
N ASN A 2 37.88 -11.51 83.93
CA ASN A 2 36.92 -12.32 84.71
C ASN A 2 35.93 -13.00 83.75
N PRO A 3 35.96 -14.34 83.58
CA PRO A 3 35.00 -15.04 82.72
C PRO A 3 33.60 -15.03 83.35
N ILE A 4 32.56 -14.88 82.53
CA ILE A 4 31.17 -15.03 82.98
C ILE A 4 30.86 -16.53 83.06
N LEU A 5 30.44 -16.96 84.24
CA LEU A 5 30.33 -18.36 84.63
C LEU A 5 28.91 -18.89 84.39
N LEU A 6 28.76 -19.98 83.62
CA LEU A 6 27.54 -20.79 83.59
C LEU A 6 27.82 -22.15 84.22
N HIS A 7 27.10 -22.46 85.30
CA HIS A 7 27.38 -23.58 86.18
C HIS A 7 26.96 -24.93 85.59
N ASN A 8 27.67 -26.00 85.97
CA ASN A 8 27.28 -27.40 85.77
C ASN A 8 27.93 -28.26 86.88
N PRO A 9 27.18 -28.87 87.81
CA PRO A 9 27.72 -29.79 88.81
C PRO A 9 27.98 -31.19 88.22
N VAL A 10 29.07 -31.84 88.63
CA VAL A 10 29.40 -33.22 88.24
C VAL A 10 29.05 -34.19 89.38
N PRO A 11 28.00 -35.02 89.26
CA PRO A 11 27.76 -36.09 90.22
C PRO A 11 28.68 -37.29 89.95
N MET A 12 29.55 -37.63 90.91
CA MET A 12 30.24 -38.93 90.94
C MET A 12 29.26 -40.05 91.31
N THR A 13 28.70 -40.75 90.32
CA THR A 13 28.21 -42.14 90.50
C THR A 13 28.22 -42.93 89.18
N ALA A 14 28.86 -44.10 89.20
CA ALA A 14 28.79 -45.06 88.11
C ALA A 14 27.38 -45.67 88.05
N GLY A 15 26.62 -45.38 86.97
CA GLY A 15 25.27 -45.90 86.74
C GLY A 15 24.25 -44.89 86.16
N GLY A 16 24.58 -43.60 86.14
CA GLY A 16 23.61 -42.52 85.85
C GLY A 16 23.14 -42.34 84.39
N HIS A 17 23.65 -43.09 83.41
CA HIS A 17 23.43 -42.79 81.98
C HIS A 17 21.99 -42.85 81.47
N ARG A 18 21.03 -43.43 82.22
CA ARG A 18 19.60 -43.42 81.83
C ARG A 18 18.76 -42.27 82.40
N ARG A 19 19.16 -41.64 83.52
CA ARG A 19 18.34 -40.62 84.21
C ARG A 19 18.61 -39.17 83.77
N ARG A 20 19.67 -38.91 82.99
CA ARG A 20 20.00 -37.56 82.48
C ARG A 20 19.08 -37.07 81.34
N PHE A 21 18.11 -37.88 80.90
CA PHE A 21 17.36 -37.64 79.66
C PHE A 21 15.82 -37.66 79.84
N GLU A 22 15.33 -37.62 81.08
CA GLU A 22 13.90 -37.59 81.40
C GLU A 22 13.43 -36.14 81.65
N ARG A 23 12.26 -35.77 81.11
CA ARG A 23 11.66 -34.45 81.30
C ARG A 23 11.22 -34.27 82.75
N VAL A 24 11.60 -33.16 83.38
CA VAL A 24 11.12 -32.83 84.74
C VAL A 24 9.60 -32.57 84.71
N HIS A 25 8.87 -33.22 85.60
CA HIS A 25 7.43 -33.04 85.74
C HIS A 25 7.09 -31.74 86.50
N MET A 26 6.79 -30.69 85.73
CA MET A 26 6.30 -29.40 86.20
C MET A 26 4.85 -29.49 86.69
N PHE A 27 4.58 -28.91 87.88
CA PHE A 27 3.22 -28.59 88.34
C PHE A 27 3.24 -27.26 89.13
N PRO A 28 2.14 -26.49 89.14
CA PRO A 28 2.11 -25.19 89.79
C PRO A 28 2.47 -25.26 91.28
N GLY A 29 3.35 -24.36 91.74
CA GLY A 29 3.79 -24.29 93.15
C GLY A 29 4.99 -25.17 93.51
N ARG A 30 5.54 -25.97 92.59
CA ARG A 30 6.82 -26.67 92.79
C ARG A 30 7.99 -25.69 92.67
N HIS A 31 8.85 -25.62 93.68
CA HIS A 31 10.17 -25.01 93.55
C HIS A 31 11.12 -26.00 92.86
N LEU A 32 11.77 -25.56 91.79
CA LEU A 32 12.82 -26.34 91.11
C LEU A 32 14.13 -26.16 91.87
N GLY A 33 14.79 -27.27 92.22
CA GLY A 33 16.19 -27.23 92.66
C GLY A 33 17.13 -27.04 91.46
N GLU A 34 18.37 -26.60 91.73
CA GLU A 34 19.42 -26.38 90.72
C GLU A 34 19.62 -27.62 89.83
N GLU A 35 19.76 -28.81 90.43
CA GLU A 35 19.84 -30.08 89.66
C GLU A 35 18.60 -30.39 88.80
N GLU A 36 17.42 -29.90 89.16
CA GLU A 36 16.19 -30.12 88.38
C GLU A 36 16.12 -29.14 87.20
N PHE A 37 16.58 -27.90 87.40
CA PHE A 37 16.77 -26.93 86.35
C PHE A 37 17.83 -27.41 85.34
N ASP A 38 18.99 -27.90 85.80
CA ASP A 38 20.04 -28.46 84.93
C ASP A 38 19.56 -29.67 84.12
N ARG A 39 18.71 -30.53 84.71
CA ARG A 39 18.10 -31.66 83.99
C ARG A 39 17.08 -31.19 82.95
N GLU A 40 16.29 -30.16 83.24
CA GLU A 40 15.38 -29.58 82.25
C GLU A 40 16.16 -28.89 81.12
N GLN A 41 17.19 -28.12 81.44
CA GLN A 41 18.09 -27.48 80.49
C GLN A 41 18.77 -28.53 79.58
N ALA A 42 19.35 -29.58 80.15
CA ALA A 42 19.95 -30.68 79.39
C ALA A 42 18.92 -31.44 78.52
N TYR A 43 17.70 -31.65 79.02
CA TYR A 43 16.61 -32.24 78.26
C TYR A 43 16.19 -31.35 77.08
N ALA A 44 16.11 -30.03 77.29
CA ALA A 44 15.81 -29.05 76.26
C ALA A 44 16.93 -28.98 75.21
N ASP A 45 18.18 -28.84 75.63
CA ASP A 45 19.36 -28.79 74.77
C ASP A 45 19.47 -30.03 73.87
N LEU A 46 19.18 -31.23 74.39
CA LEU A 46 19.21 -32.46 73.60
C LEU A 46 18.07 -32.55 72.58
N ARG A 47 16.87 -32.06 72.92
CA ARG A 47 15.76 -31.95 71.97
C ARG A 47 16.08 -30.93 70.88
N LEU A 48 16.57 -29.76 71.27
CA LEU A 48 16.96 -28.68 70.35
C LEU A 48 18.15 -29.10 69.47
N ALA A 49 19.17 -29.78 69.99
CA ALA A 49 20.33 -30.23 69.22
C ALA A 49 19.94 -31.08 68.00
N SER A 50 18.89 -31.90 68.10
CA SER A 50 18.38 -32.68 66.96
C SER A 50 17.76 -31.82 65.85
N LEU A 51 17.16 -30.67 66.21
CA LEU A 51 16.59 -29.68 65.29
C LEU A 51 17.65 -28.71 64.75
N LEU A 52 18.59 -28.29 65.60
CA LEU A 52 19.66 -27.34 65.26
C LEU A 52 20.73 -27.95 64.34
N ARG A 53 20.94 -29.27 64.37
CA ARG A 53 21.76 -29.98 63.36
C ARG A 53 21.25 -29.85 61.92
N GLY A 54 19.98 -29.48 61.72
CA GLY A 54 19.42 -29.16 60.40
C GLY A 54 19.63 -27.70 59.96
N HIS A 55 20.10 -26.83 60.85
CA HIS A 55 20.31 -25.40 60.59
C HIS A 55 21.76 -25.12 60.16
N ARG A 56 22.01 -23.95 59.58
CA ARG A 56 23.36 -23.52 59.18
C ARG A 56 24.13 -22.98 60.39
N ALA A 57 25.42 -23.31 60.49
CA ALA A 57 26.34 -22.71 61.46
C ALA A 57 26.56 -21.22 61.16
N GLY A 58 26.81 -20.42 62.21
CA GLY A 58 27.01 -18.97 62.14
C GLY A 58 26.25 -18.20 63.21
N ILE A 59 26.29 -16.88 63.14
CA ILE A 59 25.60 -15.96 64.06
C ILE A 59 24.12 -15.87 63.71
N LEU A 60 23.24 -16.06 64.70
CA LEU A 60 21.79 -15.87 64.56
C LEU A 60 21.38 -14.43 64.85
N GLN A 61 21.93 -13.83 65.91
CA GLN A 61 21.58 -12.48 66.35
C GLN A 61 22.70 -11.87 67.23
N GLY A 62 22.91 -10.56 67.15
CA GLY A 62 23.82 -9.84 68.06
C GLY A 62 25.31 -10.14 67.81
N LEU A 63 26.13 -10.24 68.86
CA LEU A 63 27.57 -10.53 68.78
C LEU A 63 28.38 -9.54 67.92
N GLU A 64 27.94 -8.29 67.83
CA GLU A 64 28.65 -7.21 67.12
C GLU A 64 29.80 -6.68 67.99
N ILE A 65 30.90 -6.26 67.34
CA ILE A 65 32.07 -5.71 68.02
C ILE A 65 31.96 -4.19 68.03
N ASN A 66 31.84 -3.64 69.25
CA ASN A 66 31.90 -2.22 69.52
C ASN A 66 33.34 -1.82 69.86
N LEU A 67 33.94 -1.01 68.97
CA LEU A 67 35.23 -0.35 69.16
C LEU A 67 35.03 1.01 69.84
N GLY A 68 36.04 1.48 70.59
CA GLY A 68 36.03 2.81 71.20
C GLY A 68 36.19 3.96 70.18
N PRO A 69 36.18 5.23 70.63
CA PRO A 69 36.31 6.40 69.75
C PRO A 69 37.63 6.43 68.96
N ASN A 70 38.67 5.77 69.45
CA ASN A 70 39.97 5.62 68.78
C ASN A 70 40.02 4.41 67.83
N GLY A 71 38.87 3.78 67.55
CA GLY A 71 38.76 2.60 66.70
C GLY A 71 39.59 1.41 67.21
N VAL A 72 40.38 0.83 66.32
CA VAL A 72 41.26 -0.32 66.61
C VAL A 72 42.45 0.06 67.51
N GLY A 73 42.82 1.34 67.57
CA GLY A 73 43.84 1.87 68.49
C GLY A 73 43.39 1.99 69.95
N ALA A 74 42.15 1.62 70.27
CA ALA A 74 41.72 1.43 71.66
C ALA A 74 42.20 0.05 72.16
N GLY A 75 42.95 0.03 73.27
CA GLY A 75 43.52 -1.23 73.83
C GLY A 75 42.48 -2.27 74.26
N ALA A 76 41.25 -1.84 74.52
CA ALA A 76 40.11 -2.68 74.87
C ALA A 76 38.93 -2.51 73.89
N PHE A 77 38.19 -3.59 73.66
CA PHE A 77 36.95 -3.60 72.87
C PHE A 77 35.85 -4.39 73.59
N SER A 78 34.62 -4.34 73.05
CA SER A 78 33.50 -5.09 73.59
C SER A 78 32.70 -5.81 72.51
N VAL A 79 32.23 -7.02 72.82
CA VAL A 79 31.32 -7.82 72.00
C VAL A 79 29.93 -7.76 72.63
N ASN A 80 28.92 -7.39 71.86
CA ASN A 80 27.53 -7.30 72.33
C ASN A 80 26.95 -8.69 72.64
N ALA A 81 25.93 -8.73 73.49
CA ALA A 81 25.14 -9.94 73.72
C ALA A 81 24.54 -10.48 72.40
N GLY A 82 24.32 -11.78 72.32
CA GLY A 82 23.83 -12.44 71.11
C GLY A 82 23.93 -13.96 71.13
N LEU A 83 23.46 -14.59 70.04
CA LEU A 83 23.33 -16.02 69.87
C LEU A 83 23.90 -16.47 68.52
N ALA A 84 24.50 -17.66 68.50
CA ALA A 84 25.09 -18.29 67.32
C ALA A 84 25.00 -19.83 67.42
N LEU A 85 25.27 -20.49 66.29
CA LEU A 85 25.38 -21.95 66.16
C LEU A 85 26.79 -22.30 65.69
N ASP A 86 27.44 -23.25 66.37
CA ASP A 86 28.74 -23.77 65.97
C ASP A 86 28.65 -24.72 64.76
N GLY A 87 29.81 -25.18 64.25
CA GLY A 87 29.90 -26.13 63.14
C GLY A 87 29.22 -27.49 63.35
N GLN A 88 28.82 -27.81 64.58
CA GLN A 88 28.23 -29.09 65.01
C GLN A 88 26.75 -28.94 65.40
N GLY A 89 26.17 -27.74 65.23
CA GLY A 89 24.78 -27.43 65.56
C GLY A 89 24.51 -27.18 67.05
N GLN A 90 25.55 -26.85 67.84
CA GLN A 90 25.42 -26.47 69.24
C GLN A 90 25.22 -24.95 69.38
N GLY A 91 24.36 -24.55 70.33
CA GLY A 91 24.16 -23.16 70.68
C GLY A 91 25.37 -22.54 71.41
N LEU A 92 25.77 -21.36 70.94
CA LEU A 92 26.72 -20.46 71.60
C LEU A 92 26.01 -19.15 71.91
N GLY A 93 26.08 -18.67 73.15
CA GLY A 93 25.38 -17.46 73.57
C GLY A 93 26.21 -16.59 74.50
N LEU A 94 26.20 -15.28 74.25
CA LEU A 94 26.62 -14.25 75.20
C LEU A 94 25.37 -13.53 75.70
N TYR A 95 25.02 -13.70 76.97
CA TYR A 95 23.89 -13.01 77.59
C TYR A 95 24.24 -11.59 78.07
N TYR A 96 25.52 -11.32 78.26
CA TYR A 96 26.06 -10.02 78.68
C TYR A 96 27.20 -9.61 77.75
N PRO A 97 27.45 -8.30 77.56
CA PRO A 97 28.52 -7.83 76.69
C PRO A 97 29.90 -8.19 77.27
N LEU A 98 30.71 -8.86 76.46
CA LEU A 98 32.05 -9.32 76.84
C LEU A 98 33.08 -8.24 76.51
N ARG A 99 33.85 -7.78 77.50
CA ARG A 99 34.99 -6.86 77.31
C ARG A 99 36.30 -7.64 77.27
N ALA A 100 37.20 -7.29 76.36
CA ALA A 100 38.52 -7.90 76.22
C ALA A 100 39.58 -6.89 75.79
N GLU A 101 40.84 -7.16 76.15
CA GLU A 101 42.01 -6.37 75.76
C GLU A 101 42.82 -7.09 74.68
N TRP A 102 43.37 -6.32 73.72
CA TRP A 102 44.15 -6.90 72.62
C TRP A 102 45.46 -7.55 73.08
N SER A 103 46.11 -6.96 74.09
CA SER A 103 47.31 -7.48 74.74
C SER A 103 47.09 -8.85 75.38
N GLU A 104 46.02 -9.02 76.16
CA GLU A 104 45.67 -10.30 76.79
C GLU A 104 45.40 -11.39 75.74
N LEU A 105 44.69 -11.06 74.65
CA LEU A 105 44.37 -12.04 73.59
C LEU A 105 45.60 -12.46 72.77
N ILE A 106 46.52 -11.55 72.48
CA ILE A 106 47.77 -11.86 71.78
C ILE A 106 48.66 -12.74 72.68
N ALA A 107 48.78 -12.40 73.97
CA ALA A 107 49.55 -13.19 74.94
C ALA A 107 48.98 -14.61 75.13
N ALA A 108 47.65 -14.75 75.22
CA ALA A 108 46.98 -16.04 75.28
C ALA A 108 47.25 -16.88 74.02
N HIS A 109 47.15 -16.28 72.83
CA HIS A 109 47.40 -17.01 71.58
C HIS A 109 48.85 -17.50 71.46
N LEU A 110 49.84 -16.68 71.84
CA LEU A 110 51.26 -17.06 71.84
C LEU A 110 51.54 -18.21 72.82
N ALA A 111 50.87 -18.24 73.98
CA ALA A 111 50.97 -19.32 74.95
C ALA A 111 50.34 -20.64 74.44
N GLU A 112 49.26 -20.57 73.65
CA GLU A 112 48.60 -21.73 73.04
C GLU A 112 49.33 -22.27 71.80
N SER A 113 49.91 -21.40 70.97
CA SER A 113 50.54 -21.79 69.69
C SER A 113 52.03 -22.15 69.82
N GLY A 114 52.73 -21.58 70.81
CA GLY A 114 54.19 -21.73 70.96
C GLY A 114 55.01 -21.00 69.89
N GLU A 115 54.38 -20.10 69.11
CA GLU A 115 55.07 -19.27 68.12
C GLU A 115 55.70 -18.01 68.78
N ASN A 116 56.79 -17.49 68.20
CA ASN A 116 57.49 -16.30 68.73
C ASN A 116 57.06 -14.96 68.07
N ASP A 117 56.35 -15.00 66.93
CA ASP A 117 55.92 -13.80 66.19
C ASP A 117 54.42 -13.85 65.92
N PRO A 118 53.60 -13.01 66.59
CA PRO A 118 52.15 -12.94 66.38
C PRO A 118 51.75 -12.19 65.09
N SER A 119 52.69 -11.71 64.26
CA SER A 119 52.36 -10.98 63.04
C SER A 119 51.60 -11.86 62.03
N GLY A 120 50.42 -11.44 61.61
CA GLY A 120 49.54 -12.27 60.78
C GLY A 120 48.10 -11.78 60.68
N VAL A 121 47.29 -12.55 59.95
CA VAL A 121 45.84 -12.34 59.85
C VAL A 121 45.13 -13.46 60.62
N TYR A 122 44.13 -13.10 61.41
CA TYR A 122 43.43 -13.98 62.34
C TYR A 122 41.92 -13.85 62.21
N TYR A 123 41.19 -14.94 62.42
CA TYR A 123 39.79 -14.85 62.83
C TYR A 123 39.73 -14.65 64.35
N LEU A 124 38.98 -13.63 64.77
CA LEU A 124 38.52 -13.49 66.15
C LEU A 124 37.31 -14.40 66.34
N LEU A 125 37.48 -15.44 67.17
CA LEU A 125 36.47 -16.44 67.46
C LEU A 125 35.84 -16.17 68.83
N LEU A 126 34.52 -16.34 68.93
CA LEU A 126 33.87 -16.64 70.20
C LEU A 126 33.86 -18.17 70.38
N GLN A 127 34.56 -18.66 71.40
CA GLN A 127 34.66 -20.08 71.72
C GLN A 127 34.02 -20.37 73.09
N ARG A 128 33.39 -21.54 73.21
CA ARG A 128 32.87 -22.08 74.47
C ARG A 128 33.90 -23.04 75.06
N ASN A 129 34.47 -22.66 76.21
CA ASN A 129 35.46 -23.46 76.93
C ASN A 129 34.87 -23.97 78.26
N SER A 130 35.36 -25.12 78.71
CA SER A 130 35.06 -25.68 80.03
C SER A 130 36.23 -25.47 80.97
N HIS A 131 36.08 -24.63 81.98
CA HIS A 131 37.09 -24.43 83.02
C HIS A 131 36.67 -25.16 84.29
N GLN A 132 37.61 -25.81 84.96
CA GLN A 132 37.43 -26.25 86.34
C GLN A 132 37.80 -25.09 87.27
N ILE A 133 36.86 -24.69 88.12
CA ILE A 133 36.99 -23.53 89.02
C ILE A 133 36.49 -23.96 90.41
N ASP A 134 37.22 -23.54 91.45
CA ASP A 134 36.85 -23.75 92.86
C ASP A 134 35.57 -22.95 93.23
N SER A 135 34.89 -23.35 94.31
CA SER A 135 33.69 -22.65 94.80
C SER A 135 33.96 -21.16 95.13
N PRO A 136 33.07 -20.21 94.77
CA PRO A 136 33.37 -18.78 94.78
C PRO A 136 33.41 -18.09 96.17
N ASP A 137 33.14 -18.80 97.27
CA ASP A 137 32.99 -18.21 98.61
C ASP A 137 34.31 -17.99 99.37
N ALA A 138 35.44 -17.77 98.68
CA ALA A 138 36.75 -17.59 99.33
C ALA A 138 37.68 -16.59 98.61
N ASP A 139 38.44 -15.82 99.40
CA ASP A 139 39.44 -14.86 98.92
C ASP A 139 40.58 -15.56 98.12
N PRO A 140 41.15 -14.90 97.09
CA PRO A 140 42.13 -15.51 96.18
C PRO A 140 43.54 -15.61 96.80
N CYS A 141 43.75 -16.60 97.66
CA CYS A 141 45.06 -16.87 98.27
C CYS A 141 46.00 -17.75 97.41
N GLN A 142 46.78 -17.09 96.55
CA GLN A 142 48.19 -17.40 96.22
C GLN A 142 48.61 -18.77 95.64
N ARG A 143 47.69 -19.69 95.29
CA ARG A 143 48.05 -20.92 94.54
C ARG A 143 47.21 -21.09 93.28
N SER A 144 47.90 -21.31 92.17
CA SER A 144 47.35 -21.63 90.84
C SER A 144 47.30 -23.14 90.55
N GLU A 145 47.64 -23.98 91.54
CA GLU A 145 47.61 -25.44 91.46
C GLU A 145 46.24 -25.96 91.88
N LEU A 146 45.66 -26.88 91.09
CA LEU A 146 44.37 -27.52 91.37
C LEU A 146 44.50 -28.42 92.61
N ASP A 147 43.71 -28.17 93.65
CA ASP A 147 43.70 -28.97 94.88
C ASP A 147 42.76 -30.19 94.72
N PRO A 148 43.28 -31.43 94.70
CA PRO A 148 42.47 -32.63 94.44
C PRO A 148 41.51 -32.99 95.59
N THR A 149 41.53 -32.23 96.70
CA THR A 149 40.63 -32.43 97.85
C THR A 149 39.45 -31.44 97.89
N ARG A 150 39.35 -30.53 96.92
CA ARG A 150 38.27 -29.53 96.84
C ARG A 150 37.19 -29.91 95.84
N ASP A 151 35.98 -29.38 96.09
CA ASP A 151 34.86 -29.45 95.15
C ASP A 151 35.10 -28.56 93.93
N THR A 152 35.81 -29.12 92.95
CA THR A 152 36.04 -28.49 91.65
C THR A 152 34.76 -28.50 90.81
N ARG A 153 34.37 -27.33 90.29
CA ARG A 153 33.14 -27.17 89.48
C ARG A 153 33.51 -26.97 88.01
N LEU A 154 32.84 -27.70 87.12
CA LEU A 154 33.05 -27.55 85.68
C LEU A 154 32.12 -26.45 85.16
N VAL A 155 32.69 -25.27 84.96
CA VAL A 155 32.00 -24.09 84.46
C VAL A 155 32.16 -24.01 82.94
N VAL A 156 31.06 -23.75 82.24
CA VAL A 156 31.08 -23.40 80.82
C VAL A 156 31.18 -21.88 80.71
N SER A 157 32.20 -21.36 80.03
CA SER A 157 32.38 -19.92 79.77
C SER A 157 32.54 -19.64 78.28
N GLY A 158 32.09 -18.46 77.86
CA GLY A 158 32.41 -17.89 76.55
C GLY A 158 33.70 -17.09 76.63
N THR A 159 34.71 -17.48 75.85
CA THR A 159 36.01 -16.81 75.76
C THR A 159 36.32 -16.40 74.33
N LEU A 160 37.06 -15.31 74.14
CA LEU A 160 37.56 -14.93 72.82
C LEU A 160 38.90 -15.60 72.54
N ALA A 161 39.08 -16.08 71.31
CA ALA A 161 40.31 -16.72 70.86
C ALA A 161 40.71 -16.21 69.46
N LEU A 162 41.99 -16.33 69.12
CA LEU A 162 42.52 -15.97 67.80
C LEU A 162 42.90 -17.25 67.04
N ARG A 163 42.41 -17.39 65.80
CA ARG A 163 42.82 -18.49 64.89
C ARG A 163 43.55 -17.90 63.68
N ARG A 164 44.84 -18.20 63.56
CA ARG A 164 45.71 -17.72 62.46
C ARG A 164 45.24 -18.25 61.11
N LEU A 165 45.36 -17.42 60.08
CA LEU A 165 45.15 -17.78 58.68
C LEU A 165 46.50 -17.93 57.95
N ASN A 166 46.51 -18.72 56.88
CA ASN A 166 47.69 -19.06 56.09
C ASN A 166 48.16 -17.90 55.19
N PHE A 167 48.45 -16.74 55.77
CA PHE A 167 49.10 -15.60 55.13
C PHE A 167 50.54 -15.48 55.64
N ALA A 168 51.49 -15.15 54.75
CA ALA A 168 52.85 -14.84 55.18
C ALA A 168 52.86 -13.53 56.00
N PRO A 169 53.64 -13.42 57.09
CA PRO A 169 53.64 -12.23 57.96
C PRO A 169 54.02 -10.96 57.19
N ALA A 170 54.94 -11.05 56.23
CA ALA A 170 55.33 -9.94 55.36
C ALA A 170 54.19 -9.43 54.45
N SER A 171 53.19 -10.26 54.15
CA SER A 171 52.05 -9.83 53.31
C SER A 171 51.10 -8.88 54.03
N VAL A 172 51.08 -8.87 55.37
CA VAL A 172 50.18 -8.05 56.18
C VAL A 172 50.51 -6.55 56.07
N THR A 173 51.79 -6.21 55.88
CA THR A 173 52.28 -4.83 55.69
C THR A 173 52.50 -4.47 54.22
N ALA A 174 52.76 -5.46 53.36
CA ALA A 174 53.01 -5.23 51.94
C ALA A 174 51.75 -5.20 51.05
N MET A 175 50.63 -5.78 51.47
CA MET A 175 49.38 -5.77 50.71
C MET A 175 48.34 -4.82 51.32
N PRO A 176 47.53 -4.14 50.48
CA PRO A 176 46.44 -3.31 50.97
C PRO A 176 45.36 -4.16 51.66
N ARG A 177 44.76 -3.59 52.72
CA ARG A 177 43.74 -4.22 53.56
C ARG A 177 42.61 -4.84 52.72
N GLU A 178 42.09 -4.07 51.76
CA GLU A 178 40.94 -4.43 50.94
C GLU A 178 41.18 -5.71 50.13
N ARG A 179 42.42 -5.95 49.68
CA ARG A 179 42.81 -7.19 48.97
C ARG A 179 42.85 -8.40 49.90
N ILE A 180 43.39 -8.24 51.12
CA ILE A 180 43.45 -9.32 52.13
C ILE A 180 42.04 -9.73 52.56
N GLU A 181 41.16 -8.76 52.84
CA GLU A 181 39.75 -8.97 53.14
C GLU A 181 39.03 -9.70 51.99
N ASN A 182 39.21 -9.22 50.76
CA ASN A 182 38.58 -9.80 49.57
C ASN A 182 39.04 -11.24 49.30
N TRP A 183 40.34 -11.53 49.45
CA TRP A 183 40.87 -12.88 49.22
C TRP A 183 40.45 -13.87 50.31
N SER A 184 40.52 -13.47 51.59
CA SER A 184 40.11 -14.31 52.72
C SER A 184 38.61 -14.62 52.71
N ALA A 185 37.77 -13.68 52.27
CA ALA A 185 36.35 -13.91 52.01
C ALA A 185 36.14 -14.85 50.81
N ALA A 186 36.76 -14.56 49.65
CA ALA A 186 36.60 -15.33 48.40
C ALA A 186 37.01 -16.81 48.54
N ASP A 187 38.07 -17.10 49.30
CA ASP A 187 38.57 -18.45 49.60
C ASP A 187 37.60 -19.28 50.47
N ARG A 188 36.79 -18.63 51.32
CA ARG A 188 35.92 -19.28 52.33
C ARG A 188 34.43 -19.14 52.07
N VAL A 189 34.05 -18.72 50.86
CA VAL A 189 32.66 -18.45 50.45
C VAL A 189 31.69 -19.61 50.69
N GLU A 190 32.13 -20.86 50.52
CA GLU A 190 31.29 -22.04 50.78
C GLU A 190 31.03 -22.31 52.28
N ALA A 191 31.67 -21.54 53.18
CA ALA A 191 31.58 -21.64 54.63
C ALA A 191 31.90 -23.03 55.26
N ARG A 192 32.45 -23.97 54.47
CA ARG A 192 32.76 -25.35 54.94
C ARG A 192 33.67 -25.39 56.16
N PHE A 193 34.62 -24.44 56.27
CA PHE A 193 35.55 -24.32 57.40
C PHE A 193 34.85 -24.09 58.76
N LEU A 194 33.58 -23.66 58.77
CA LEU A 194 32.80 -23.55 60.01
C LEU A 194 32.58 -24.93 60.66
N ALA A 195 32.51 -26.01 59.88
CA ALA A 195 32.45 -27.38 60.42
C ALA A 195 33.73 -27.76 61.20
N ASP A 196 34.87 -27.19 60.80
CA ASP A 196 36.19 -27.35 61.44
C ASP A 196 36.40 -26.40 62.64
N LEU A 197 35.32 -25.77 63.13
CA LEU A 197 35.25 -24.93 64.33
C LEU A 197 34.26 -25.52 65.35
N PRO A 198 34.65 -26.60 66.08
CA PRO A 198 33.83 -27.12 67.15
C PRO A 198 33.73 -26.10 68.29
N ALA A 199 32.53 -25.89 68.82
CA ALA A 199 32.25 -24.96 69.92
C ALA A 199 32.72 -23.50 69.70
N ALA A 200 32.95 -23.07 68.45
CA ALA A 200 33.45 -21.73 68.13
C ALA A 200 32.76 -21.11 66.89
N VAL A 201 32.61 -19.78 66.89
CA VAL A 201 32.03 -19.00 65.77
C VAL A 201 32.88 -17.74 65.50
N PRO A 202 33.19 -17.43 64.23
CA PRO A 202 33.96 -16.24 63.87
C PRO A 202 33.11 -14.95 63.93
N LEU A 203 33.67 -13.93 64.59
CA LEU A 203 33.06 -12.61 64.76
C LEU A 203 33.62 -11.57 63.79
N ALA A 204 34.93 -11.61 63.53
CA ALA A 204 35.64 -10.66 62.67
C ALA A 204 36.98 -11.20 62.19
N LEU A 205 37.52 -10.56 61.15
CA LEU A 205 38.88 -10.69 60.67
C LEU A 205 39.75 -9.59 61.30
N VAL A 206 40.92 -9.94 61.82
CA VAL A 206 41.87 -9.00 62.47
C VAL A 206 43.26 -9.21 61.90
N ALA A 207 43.95 -8.13 61.54
CA ALA A 207 45.37 -8.18 61.20
C ALA A 207 46.20 -7.63 62.36
N ILE A 208 47.21 -8.38 62.80
CA ILE A 208 48.17 -7.99 63.82
C ILE A 208 49.53 -7.79 63.16
N GLY A 209 50.20 -6.70 63.50
CA GLY A 209 51.53 -6.36 63.01
C GLY A 209 52.41 -5.73 64.09
N PRO A 210 53.68 -5.44 63.77
CA PRO A 210 54.57 -4.75 64.68
C PRO A 210 54.08 -3.32 64.92
N ASP A 211 53.99 -2.93 66.19
CA ASP A 211 53.79 -1.55 66.60
C ASP A 211 55.15 -0.82 66.65
N GLY A 212 55.16 0.49 66.41
CA GLY A 212 56.39 1.30 66.33
C GLY A 212 57.23 1.33 67.62
N GLY A 213 56.66 0.90 68.74
CA GLY A 213 57.33 0.73 70.04
C GLY A 213 57.93 -0.66 70.30
N GLY A 214 57.93 -1.59 69.33
CA GLY A 214 58.49 -2.94 69.50
C GLY A 214 57.56 -3.95 70.17
N GLY A 215 56.28 -3.60 70.36
CA GLY A 215 55.19 -4.55 70.67
C GLY A 215 54.47 -4.99 69.39
N HIS A 216 53.36 -5.72 69.56
CA HIS A 216 52.45 -6.05 68.46
C HIS A 216 51.04 -5.55 68.76
N ALA A 217 50.39 -4.97 67.75
CA ALA A 217 49.07 -4.36 67.87
C ALA A 217 48.20 -4.72 66.65
N PRO A 218 46.87 -4.70 66.78
CA PRO A 218 45.98 -4.84 65.64
C PRO A 218 46.07 -3.62 64.72
N LEU A 219 46.40 -3.84 63.44
CA LEU A 219 46.47 -2.80 62.41
C LEU A 219 45.07 -2.41 61.92
N TRP A 220 44.20 -3.41 61.77
CA TRP A 220 42.81 -3.22 61.36
C TRP A 220 41.94 -4.39 61.80
N LEU A 221 40.64 -4.11 61.90
CA LEU A 221 39.58 -5.08 62.21
C LEU A 221 38.46 -4.95 61.18
N SER A 222 37.92 -6.08 60.74
CA SER A 222 36.86 -6.17 59.73
C SER A 222 35.79 -7.16 60.14
N GLN A 223 34.62 -6.64 60.54
CA GLN A 223 33.43 -7.48 60.74
C GLN A 223 32.86 -7.94 59.39
N GLU A 224 32.89 -7.09 58.37
CA GLU A 224 32.30 -7.35 57.03
C GLU A 224 32.91 -8.58 56.34
N ALA A 225 34.22 -8.83 56.53
CA ALA A 225 34.95 -9.95 55.93
C ALA A 225 35.09 -11.19 56.84
N GLY A 226 34.59 -11.13 58.08
CA GLY A 226 34.81 -12.19 59.08
C GLY A 226 33.60 -12.63 59.89
N ARG A 227 32.45 -11.98 59.75
CA ARG A 227 31.20 -12.25 60.47
C ARG A 227 30.28 -13.15 59.63
N TYR A 228 30.18 -14.43 59.97
CA TYR A 228 29.35 -15.39 59.21
C TYR A 228 27.97 -15.56 59.87
N GLU A 229 26.89 -15.26 59.13
CA GLU A 229 25.50 -15.42 59.58
C GLU A 229 25.00 -16.86 59.39
N ALA A 230 24.12 -17.32 60.29
CA ALA A 230 23.44 -18.62 60.23
C ALA A 230 22.29 -18.66 59.20
N VAL A 231 22.56 -18.21 57.98
CA VAL A 231 21.62 -18.07 56.87
C VAL A 231 22.11 -18.93 55.69
N PRO A 232 21.24 -19.47 54.81
CA PRO A 232 21.69 -20.00 53.52
C PRO A 232 22.66 -19.03 52.83
N ASP A 233 23.73 -19.60 52.28
CA ASP A 233 24.76 -18.89 51.52
C ASP A 233 25.49 -17.77 52.32
N GLY A 234 25.54 -17.89 53.65
CA GLY A 234 26.18 -16.92 54.55
C GLY A 234 27.61 -16.51 54.17
N GLY A 235 28.44 -17.44 53.67
CA GLY A 235 29.80 -17.08 53.19
C GLY A 235 29.82 -16.28 51.88
N TYR A 236 28.83 -16.47 50.99
CA TYR A 236 28.64 -15.59 49.83
C TYR A 236 28.17 -14.19 50.27
N ARG A 237 27.38 -14.09 51.34
CA ARG A 237 27.01 -12.80 51.95
C ARG A 237 28.19 -12.07 52.57
N VAL A 238 29.13 -12.77 53.20
CA VAL A 238 30.40 -12.17 53.69
C VAL A 238 31.16 -11.49 52.54
N LEU A 239 31.29 -12.14 51.39
CA LEU A 239 31.93 -11.52 50.21
C LEU A 239 31.14 -10.31 49.66
N LEU A 240 29.81 -10.35 49.65
CA LEU A 240 28.97 -9.20 49.29
C LEU A 240 29.13 -8.02 50.26
N ASN A 241 29.15 -8.30 51.56
CA ASN A 241 29.30 -7.29 52.61
C ASN A 241 30.70 -6.66 52.55
N GLN A 242 31.75 -7.46 52.38
CA GLN A 242 33.13 -7.00 52.18
C GLN A 242 33.26 -6.11 50.94
N THR A 243 32.76 -6.57 49.78
CA THR A 243 32.89 -5.81 48.53
C THR A 243 32.07 -4.52 48.54
N SER A 244 30.82 -4.55 49.04
CA SER A 244 29.99 -3.34 49.16
C SER A 244 30.58 -2.31 50.14
N ALA A 245 31.22 -2.76 51.22
CA ALA A 245 31.92 -1.86 52.15
C ALA A 245 33.21 -1.28 51.57
N ALA A 246 34.01 -2.08 50.86
CA ALA A 246 35.20 -1.59 50.14
C ALA A 246 34.83 -0.53 49.09
N LEU A 247 33.81 -0.81 48.27
CA LEU A 247 33.24 0.16 47.31
C LEU A 247 32.80 1.46 47.99
N ARG A 248 32.06 1.36 49.11
CA ARG A 248 31.56 2.53 49.86
C ARG A 248 32.72 3.38 50.43
N ARG A 249 33.73 2.76 51.02
CA ARG A 249 34.92 3.46 51.55
C ARG A 249 35.69 4.18 50.44
N ILE A 250 35.87 3.53 49.28
CA ILE A 250 36.64 4.12 48.19
C ILE A 250 35.85 5.25 47.51
N MET A 251 34.53 5.14 47.35
CA MET A 251 33.71 6.26 46.86
C MET A 251 33.72 7.45 47.84
N GLN A 252 33.73 7.20 49.16
CA GLN A 252 33.89 8.26 50.16
C GLN A 252 35.25 8.96 50.10
N ARG A 253 36.35 8.23 49.80
CA ARG A 253 37.66 8.84 49.53
C ARG A 253 37.69 9.58 48.18
N ALA A 254 37.12 9.00 47.13
CA ALA A 254 37.04 9.60 45.80
C ALA A 254 36.34 10.97 45.83
N ALA A 255 35.26 11.10 46.60
CA ALA A 255 34.55 12.37 46.79
C ALA A 255 35.38 13.48 47.45
N LEU A 256 36.53 13.16 48.05
CA LEU A 256 37.45 14.12 48.69
C LEU A 256 38.75 14.35 47.87
N GLU A 257 39.19 13.35 47.09
CA GLU A 257 40.50 13.34 46.44
C GLU A 257 40.45 13.45 44.90
N VAL A 258 39.28 13.24 44.27
CA VAL A 258 39.13 13.40 42.81
C VAL A 258 39.13 14.89 42.43
N SER A 259 39.99 15.23 41.47
CA SER A 259 40.17 16.59 40.94
C SER A 259 40.43 16.50 39.43
N GLU A 260 40.40 17.62 38.71
CA GLU A 260 40.67 17.67 37.27
C GLU A 260 42.04 17.07 36.89
N THR A 261 43.01 17.14 37.81
CA THR A 261 44.36 16.59 37.64
C THR A 261 44.47 15.08 37.85
N ASN A 262 43.48 14.42 38.44
CA ASN A 262 43.52 12.99 38.72
C ASN A 262 42.11 12.37 38.54
N PRO A 263 41.76 11.97 37.31
CA PRO A 263 40.39 11.62 36.96
C PRO A 263 39.98 10.28 37.61
N LEU A 264 38.70 10.16 37.98
CA LEU A 264 38.11 8.99 38.65
C LEU A 264 38.58 7.61 38.11
N PRO A 265 38.70 7.36 36.78
CA PRO A 265 39.13 6.05 36.27
C PRO A 265 40.57 5.68 36.63
N GLN A 266 41.45 6.67 36.80
CA GLN A 266 42.83 6.46 37.22
C GLN A 266 42.89 6.22 38.73
N PHE A 267 42.21 7.07 39.52
CA PHE A 267 42.06 6.90 40.96
C PHE A 267 41.52 5.50 41.34
N LEU A 268 40.52 5.00 40.62
CA LEU A 268 39.96 3.66 40.85
C LEU A 268 40.93 2.52 40.50
N ARG A 269 41.80 2.67 39.48
CA ARG A 269 42.82 1.65 39.16
C ARG A 269 43.89 1.56 40.24
N ASP A 270 44.29 2.70 40.78
CA ASP A 270 45.37 2.78 41.76
C ASP A 270 44.92 2.37 43.17
N ASN A 271 43.64 2.50 43.51
CA ASN A 271 43.11 2.26 44.87
C ASN A 271 42.09 1.12 45.01
N LEU A 272 41.38 0.70 43.94
CA LEU A 272 40.33 -0.32 44.04
C LEU A 272 40.90 -1.74 43.89
N HIS A 273 41.56 -2.19 44.96
CA HIS A 273 42.26 -3.48 45.05
C HIS A 273 41.33 -4.69 45.26
N LEU A 274 40.28 -4.81 44.47
CA LEU A 274 39.38 -5.98 44.46
C LEU A 274 39.84 -6.98 43.41
N ASP A 275 40.26 -8.16 43.86
CA ASP A 275 40.72 -9.26 43.01
C ASP A 275 39.53 -10.18 42.58
N PHE A 276 38.46 -10.19 43.38
CA PHE A 276 37.27 -11.03 43.22
C PHE A 276 35.96 -10.25 43.46
N LEU A 277 34.92 -10.60 42.71
CA LEU A 277 33.55 -10.10 42.92
C LEU A 277 32.59 -11.24 43.27
N PRO A 278 31.60 -11.02 44.18
CA PRO A 278 30.49 -11.93 44.35
C PRO A 278 29.71 -12.08 43.02
N ALA A 279 28.97 -13.17 42.87
CA ALA A 279 28.27 -13.42 41.62
C ALA A 279 27.02 -12.56 41.39
N ALA A 280 26.59 -11.78 42.38
CA ALA A 280 25.64 -10.70 42.25
C ALA A 280 25.93 -9.60 43.28
N GLY A 281 25.62 -8.35 42.97
CA GLY A 281 25.85 -7.22 43.86
C GLY A 281 25.43 -5.86 43.30
N GLN A 282 25.83 -4.79 43.99
CA GLN A 282 25.58 -3.40 43.60
C GLN A 282 26.89 -2.71 43.17
N LEU A 283 26.81 -1.80 42.21
CA LEU A 283 27.89 -0.92 41.76
C LEU A 283 27.46 0.56 41.85
N PRO A 284 28.39 1.52 41.96
CA PRO A 284 28.05 2.95 41.86
C PRO A 284 27.52 3.32 40.47
N LEU A 285 26.43 4.08 40.42
CA LEU A 285 25.81 4.56 39.16
C LEU A 285 26.78 5.38 38.30
N GLU A 286 27.61 6.21 38.94
CA GLU A 286 28.60 7.09 38.30
C GLU A 286 29.63 6.35 37.43
N TRP A 287 29.74 5.03 37.57
CA TRP A 287 30.67 4.22 36.79
C TRP A 287 30.13 3.86 35.41
N LEU A 288 28.83 4.04 35.15
CA LEU A 288 28.18 3.77 33.88
C LEU A 288 28.26 4.99 32.96
N ARG A 289 29.00 4.88 31.85
CA ARG A 289 29.11 5.93 30.83
C ARG A 289 28.33 5.57 29.57
N ASN A 290 27.64 6.58 29.04
CA ASN A 290 26.80 6.53 27.83
C ASN A 290 25.74 5.40 27.87
N PRO A 291 24.84 5.37 28.88
CA PRO A 291 23.87 4.28 29.05
C PRO A 291 22.87 4.14 27.90
N ALA A 292 22.61 5.21 27.14
CA ALA A 292 21.73 5.19 25.97
C ALA A 292 22.41 4.69 24.68
N ALA A 293 23.75 4.55 24.68
CA ALA A 293 24.51 4.05 23.52
C ALA A 293 24.48 2.51 23.44
N PRO A 294 24.62 1.91 22.24
CA PRO A 294 24.60 0.45 22.07
C PRO A 294 25.79 -0.27 22.69
N ALA A 295 26.85 0.46 23.07
CA ALA A 295 28.03 -0.06 23.77
C ALA A 295 28.28 0.78 25.04
N PRO A 296 27.52 0.55 26.12
CA PRO A 296 27.74 1.20 27.41
C PRO A 296 29.08 0.77 27.99
N SER A 297 29.77 1.68 28.69
CA SER A 297 31.11 1.41 29.25
C SER A 297 31.14 1.58 30.76
N LEU A 298 31.85 0.67 31.45
CA LEU A 298 32.14 0.76 32.88
C LEU A 298 33.59 1.21 33.10
N LEU A 299 33.80 2.10 34.08
CA LEU A 299 35.10 2.76 34.29
C LEU A 299 36.24 1.84 34.75
N TRP A 300 35.94 0.85 35.60
CA TRP A 300 36.95 0.05 36.31
C TRP A 300 37.00 -1.43 35.86
N LEU A 301 35.93 -1.95 35.25
CA LEU A 301 35.80 -3.38 34.99
C LEU A 301 36.84 -3.86 33.94
N PRO A 302 37.54 -5.00 34.13
CA PRO A 302 38.50 -5.50 33.14
C PRO A 302 37.87 -5.87 31.80
N LEU A 303 38.54 -5.53 30.69
CA LEU A 303 38.08 -5.77 29.31
C LEU A 303 37.85 -7.26 28.94
N HIS A 304 38.34 -8.21 29.75
CA HIS A 304 38.15 -9.64 29.52
C HIS A 304 36.85 -10.19 30.13
N VAL A 305 36.12 -9.39 30.91
CA VAL A 305 34.80 -9.74 31.44
C VAL A 305 33.74 -9.21 30.46
N GLY A 306 32.89 -10.10 29.94
CA GLY A 306 31.82 -9.68 29.04
C GLY A 306 30.71 -8.95 29.79
N ILE A 307 30.20 -7.86 29.23
CA ILE A 307 29.13 -7.05 29.80
C ILE A 307 27.87 -7.18 28.93
N ASP A 308 26.74 -7.38 29.59
CA ASP A 308 25.39 -7.37 29.04
C ASP A 308 24.52 -6.43 29.92
N MET A 309 23.41 -5.88 29.44
CA MET A 309 22.55 -4.99 30.22
C MET A 309 21.06 -5.32 30.06
N VAL A 310 20.30 -5.21 31.15
CA VAL A 310 18.85 -5.43 31.18
C VAL A 310 18.18 -4.42 32.12
N PRO A 311 17.06 -3.77 31.73
CA PRO A 311 16.26 -2.97 32.64
C PRO A 311 15.47 -3.87 33.60
N VAL A 312 15.37 -3.47 34.87
CA VAL A 312 14.67 -4.22 35.92
C VAL A 312 13.89 -3.25 36.81
N PRO A 313 12.64 -3.54 37.19
CA PRO A 313 11.93 -2.72 38.17
C PRO A 313 12.61 -2.78 39.53
N GLU A 314 12.73 -1.64 40.22
CA GLU A 314 13.46 -1.49 41.49
C GLU A 314 13.13 -2.58 42.53
N GLU A 315 11.86 -2.95 42.68
CA GLU A 315 11.40 -3.94 43.66
C GLU A 315 11.98 -5.35 43.43
N ALA A 316 12.18 -5.76 42.18
CA ALA A 316 12.65 -7.11 41.83
C ALA A 316 14.16 -7.30 42.06
N VAL A 317 14.92 -6.21 42.23
CA VAL A 317 16.39 -6.24 42.30
C VAL A 317 16.88 -7.06 43.49
N LEU A 318 16.29 -6.86 44.67
CA LEU A 318 16.72 -7.56 45.89
C LEU A 318 16.48 -9.08 45.80
N GLU A 319 15.36 -9.50 45.21
CA GLU A 319 15.11 -10.93 44.95
C GLU A 319 16.16 -11.50 43.99
N LEU A 320 16.41 -10.83 42.86
CA LEU A 320 17.37 -11.27 41.85
C LEU A 320 18.80 -11.39 42.38
N VAL A 321 19.26 -10.42 43.19
CA VAL A 321 20.56 -10.50 43.85
C VAL A 321 20.59 -11.70 44.80
N SER A 322 19.58 -11.86 45.67
CA SER A 322 19.55 -12.97 46.62
C SER A 322 19.54 -14.36 45.94
N ARG A 323 18.76 -14.52 44.85
CA ARG A 323 18.68 -15.75 44.05
C ARG A 323 19.97 -16.09 43.30
N HIS A 324 20.86 -15.12 43.10
CA HIS A 324 22.05 -15.29 42.24
C HIS A 324 23.39 -15.16 42.98
N LEU A 325 23.35 -14.77 44.25
CA LEU A 325 24.48 -14.67 45.17
C LEU A 325 25.26 -16.00 45.31
N ALA A 326 24.57 -17.14 45.43
CA ALA A 326 25.15 -18.49 45.62
C ALA A 326 25.87 -19.09 44.38
N ARG A 327 26.20 -18.28 43.38
CA ARG A 327 26.92 -18.72 42.16
C ARG A 327 28.43 -18.53 42.33
N ARG A 328 29.23 -19.23 41.51
CA ARG A 328 30.71 -19.13 41.52
C ARG A 328 31.18 -17.66 41.48
N VAL A 329 32.08 -17.32 42.40
CA VAL A 329 32.80 -16.04 42.49
C VAL A 329 33.47 -15.69 41.15
N ILE A 330 33.45 -14.41 40.78
CA ILE A 330 34.10 -13.88 39.58
C ILE A 330 35.54 -13.53 39.94
N ASP A 331 36.52 -14.07 39.21
CA ASP A 331 37.95 -13.72 39.37
C ASP A 331 38.29 -12.65 38.32
N LEU A 332 38.77 -11.49 38.76
CA LEU A 332 39.10 -10.35 37.88
C LEU A 332 40.54 -10.36 37.38
N ARG A 333 41.36 -11.31 37.84
CA ARG A 333 42.80 -11.34 37.53
C ARG A 333 43.12 -12.18 36.30
N GLN A 334 42.20 -13.07 35.89
CA GLN A 334 42.41 -14.02 34.80
C GLN A 334 41.19 -14.04 33.86
N PRO A 335 41.40 -14.15 32.53
CA PRO A 335 40.32 -14.24 31.55
C PRO A 335 39.60 -15.60 31.64
N ALA A 336 38.72 -15.76 32.63
CA ALA A 336 37.95 -16.97 32.87
C ALA A 336 36.76 -17.18 31.90
N GLY A 337 36.53 -16.23 30.98
CA GLY A 337 35.35 -16.19 30.11
C GLY A 337 34.07 -15.77 30.84
N ASP A 338 34.19 -15.16 32.02
CA ASP A 338 33.07 -14.71 32.84
C ASP A 338 32.31 -13.57 32.16
N ARG A 339 30.97 -13.63 32.24
CA ARG A 339 30.06 -12.59 31.75
C ARG A 339 29.19 -12.08 32.88
N ILE A 340 28.90 -10.78 32.85
CA ILE A 340 28.09 -10.07 33.83
C ILE A 340 26.95 -9.35 33.11
N ARG A 341 25.72 -9.61 33.53
CA ARG A 341 24.53 -8.84 33.17
C ARG A 341 24.32 -7.75 34.20
N LEU A 342 24.40 -6.50 33.77
CA LEU A 342 24.07 -5.31 34.55
C LEU A 342 22.54 -5.18 34.60
N LEU A 343 22.01 -5.03 35.80
CA LEU A 343 20.61 -4.75 36.05
C LEU A 343 20.48 -3.26 36.32
N LEU A 344 19.83 -2.54 35.43
CA LEU A 344 19.49 -1.14 35.64
C LEU A 344 18.20 -1.07 36.45
N ALA A 345 18.27 -0.56 37.68
CA ALA A 345 17.09 -0.36 38.51
C ALA A 345 16.32 0.87 38.02
N VAL A 346 15.16 0.63 37.42
CA VAL A 346 14.24 1.65 36.90
C VAL A 346 13.01 1.71 37.82
N ASN A 347 12.47 2.92 37.99
CA ASN A 347 11.22 3.15 38.70
C ASN A 347 10.05 2.47 37.96
N GLU A 348 9.10 1.85 38.68
CA GLU A 348 8.02 1.05 38.09
C GLU A 348 7.23 1.75 36.95
N PRO A 349 6.77 3.02 37.05
CA PRO A 349 6.05 3.68 35.96
C PRO A 349 6.91 4.05 34.74
N ASP A 350 8.25 4.13 34.90
CA ASP A 350 9.19 4.35 33.81
C ASP A 350 9.72 3.01 33.23
N TYR A 351 9.38 1.86 33.84
CA TYR A 351 9.88 0.55 33.42
C TYR A 351 9.21 0.10 32.12
N ARG A 352 10.04 -0.21 31.11
CA ARG A 352 9.66 -0.95 29.91
C ARG A 352 10.71 -2.03 29.62
N HIS A 353 10.29 -3.14 29.05
CA HIS A 353 11.16 -4.29 28.77
C HIS A 353 12.14 -4.02 27.60
N ASP A 354 11.70 -3.20 26.65
CA ASP A 354 12.35 -2.71 25.45
C ASP A 354 13.19 -1.42 25.68
N LEU A 355 13.32 -0.96 26.93
CA LEU A 355 13.95 0.34 27.25
C LEU A 355 15.40 0.48 26.72
N LEU A 356 16.14 -0.61 26.58
CA LEU A 356 17.50 -0.57 26.03
C LEU A 356 17.52 -0.58 24.49
N ASP A 357 16.50 -1.14 23.86
CA ASP A 357 16.39 -1.20 22.41
C ASP A 357 16.22 0.20 21.83
N ILE A 358 16.86 0.45 20.69
CA ILE A 358 16.70 1.71 19.97
C ILE A 358 15.40 1.60 19.17
N PRO A 359 14.41 2.49 19.34
CA PRO A 359 13.11 2.35 18.69
C PRO A 359 13.29 2.30 17.16
N PRO A 360 12.83 1.24 16.47
CA PRO A 360 13.02 1.12 15.03
C PRO A 360 12.10 2.08 14.27
N THR A 361 12.56 2.59 13.13
CA THR A 361 11.70 3.24 12.13
C THR A 361 10.97 2.19 11.31
N ASP A 362 9.81 2.53 10.73
CA ASP A 362 9.09 1.60 9.85
C ASP A 362 9.79 1.47 8.48
N ALA A 363 10.72 0.52 8.41
CA ALA A 363 11.45 0.15 7.20
C ALA A 363 10.53 -0.34 6.05
N ARG A 364 9.28 -0.75 6.32
CA ARG A 364 8.31 -1.07 5.26
C ARG A 364 7.73 0.20 4.69
N LEU A 365 7.33 1.15 5.53
CA LEU A 365 6.85 2.47 5.10
C LEU A 365 7.91 3.26 4.34
N GLU A 366 9.17 3.22 4.80
CA GLU A 366 10.34 3.77 4.09
C GLU A 366 10.46 3.21 2.67
N ALA A 367 10.25 1.90 2.48
CA ALA A 367 10.24 1.26 1.17
C ALA A 367 8.96 1.54 0.36
N ASP A 368 7.80 1.55 1.00
CA ASP A 368 6.49 1.73 0.35
C ASP A 368 6.30 3.14 -0.22
N ILE A 369 6.94 4.18 0.36
CA ILE A 369 7.03 5.51 -0.25
C ILE A 369 7.53 5.44 -1.70
N TYR A 370 8.54 4.61 -2.00
CA TYR A 370 9.03 4.43 -3.37
C TYR A 370 7.99 3.74 -4.28
N ARG A 371 7.16 2.84 -3.74
CA ARG A 371 6.08 2.19 -4.48
C ARG A 371 4.94 3.16 -4.81
N PHE A 372 4.52 3.98 -3.85
CA PHE A 372 3.53 5.03 -4.08
C PHE A 372 4.06 6.08 -5.06
N TYR A 373 5.34 6.46 -4.96
CA TYR A 373 5.98 7.35 -5.94
C TYR A 373 5.97 6.75 -7.36
N MET A 374 6.37 5.48 -7.54
CA MET A 374 6.32 4.84 -8.87
C MET A 374 4.91 4.86 -9.47
N ARG A 375 3.87 4.54 -8.67
CA ARG A 375 2.47 4.59 -9.13
C ARG A 375 2.03 6.00 -9.50
N ALA A 376 2.31 6.98 -8.65
CA ALA A 376 1.98 8.39 -8.89
C ALA A 376 2.72 8.93 -10.12
N TYR A 377 4.00 8.59 -10.30
CA TYR A 377 4.80 8.95 -11.46
C TYR A 377 4.30 8.27 -12.75
N GLU A 378 3.92 6.99 -12.71
CA GLU A 378 3.35 6.30 -13.88
C GLU A 378 1.97 6.85 -14.27
N ALA A 379 1.13 7.22 -13.29
CA ALA A 379 -0.14 7.89 -13.54
C ALA A 379 0.08 9.28 -14.14
N TRP A 380 1.03 10.06 -13.60
CA TRP A 380 1.45 11.35 -14.17
C TRP A 380 2.03 11.20 -15.58
N ARG A 381 2.86 10.17 -15.84
CA ARG A 381 3.48 9.91 -17.16
C ARG A 381 2.42 9.56 -18.21
N LYS A 382 1.42 8.73 -17.86
CA LYS A 382 0.28 8.41 -18.74
C LYS A 382 -0.60 9.65 -18.99
N TRP A 383 -0.82 10.46 -17.96
CA TRP A 383 -1.51 11.75 -18.09
C TRP A 383 -0.77 12.70 -19.03
N HIS A 384 0.55 12.83 -18.88
CA HIS A 384 1.38 13.71 -19.72
C HIS A 384 1.39 13.25 -21.18
N GLN A 385 1.50 11.94 -21.45
CA GLN A 385 1.36 11.40 -22.82
C GLN A 385 0.02 11.76 -23.46
N GLN A 386 -1.08 11.69 -22.70
CA GLN A 386 -2.42 12.03 -23.18
C GLN A 386 -2.62 13.55 -23.33
N PHE A 387 -1.95 14.33 -22.50
CA PHE A 387 -1.90 15.79 -22.57
C PHE A 387 -1.14 16.26 -23.82
N ASP A 388 0.03 15.66 -24.08
CA ASP A 388 0.84 15.92 -25.27
C ASP A 388 0.05 15.59 -26.56
N LEU A 389 -0.70 14.48 -26.58
CA LEU A 389 -1.57 14.14 -27.73
C LEU A 389 -2.59 15.25 -28.08
N LEU A 390 -3.01 16.07 -27.10
CA LEU A 390 -3.91 17.20 -27.33
C LEU A 390 -3.17 18.51 -27.65
N TYR A 391 -2.07 18.80 -26.96
CA TYR A 391 -1.46 20.14 -26.86
C TYR A 391 0.03 20.22 -27.25
N HIS A 392 0.67 19.13 -27.65
CA HIS A 392 2.07 19.13 -28.07
C HIS A 392 2.29 20.00 -29.32
N LEU A 393 3.52 20.50 -29.46
CA LEU A 393 3.99 21.31 -30.57
C LEU A 393 5.31 20.71 -31.03
N GLU A 394 5.41 20.37 -32.32
CA GLU A 394 6.65 19.84 -32.88
C GLU A 394 7.70 20.96 -33.00
N PRO A 395 8.90 20.83 -32.40
CA PRO A 395 9.94 21.85 -32.51
C PRO A 395 10.61 21.79 -33.90
N SER A 396 10.42 22.82 -34.72
CA SER A 396 11.02 22.89 -36.06
C SER A 396 12.45 23.45 -36.10
N ASP A 397 13.22 23.02 -37.10
CA ASP A 397 14.66 23.30 -37.27
C ASP A 397 15.04 24.77 -37.59
N THR A 398 14.12 25.73 -37.57
CA THR A 398 14.43 27.14 -37.88
C THR A 398 14.73 27.96 -36.61
N PRO A 399 15.76 28.83 -36.61
CA PRO A 399 16.18 29.53 -35.41
C PRO A 399 15.08 30.48 -34.89
N PRO A 400 14.83 30.53 -33.57
CA PRO A 400 13.79 31.37 -32.99
C PRO A 400 14.10 32.87 -33.16
N LEU A 401 13.05 33.69 -33.20
CA LEU A 401 13.16 35.14 -33.10
C LEU A 401 13.70 35.55 -31.72
N ALA A 402 14.28 36.74 -31.64
CA ALA A 402 15.24 37.14 -30.61
C ALA A 402 14.68 37.40 -29.18
N ASP A 403 13.50 36.86 -28.84
CA ASP A 403 12.83 37.11 -27.56
C ASP A 403 12.90 35.85 -26.64
N PRO A 404 13.77 35.82 -25.62
CA PRO A 404 14.18 34.58 -24.94
C PRO A 404 13.11 33.95 -24.04
N GLN A 405 11.95 34.61 -23.84
CA GLN A 405 10.81 34.04 -23.11
C GLN A 405 9.77 33.37 -24.01
N LEU A 406 9.86 33.55 -25.34
CA LEU A 406 8.94 32.99 -26.35
C LEU A 406 9.59 31.92 -27.24
N ALA A 407 10.93 31.83 -27.23
CA ALA A 407 11.75 30.97 -28.08
C ALA A 407 11.47 29.44 -28.00
N GLY A 408 10.62 28.97 -27.08
CA GLY A 408 10.24 27.55 -26.94
C GLY A 408 8.86 27.18 -27.51
N LEU A 409 8.13 28.10 -28.13
CA LEU A 409 6.72 27.89 -28.55
C LEU A 409 6.37 28.37 -29.96
N GLU A 410 7.29 29.00 -30.69
CA GLU A 410 6.99 29.59 -31.99
C GLU A 410 7.60 28.76 -33.13
N GLN A 411 6.76 28.09 -33.93
CA GLN A 411 6.87 28.07 -35.40
C GLN A 411 5.72 27.33 -36.12
N ALA A 412 5.62 27.64 -37.42
CA ALA A 412 4.79 27.04 -38.47
C ALA A 412 3.25 27.26 -38.43
N VAL A 413 2.74 27.72 -39.58
CA VAL A 413 1.32 27.79 -40.02
C VAL A 413 0.41 28.87 -39.40
N LEU A 414 0.65 29.37 -38.18
CA LEU A 414 -0.17 30.44 -37.57
C LEU A 414 0.64 31.73 -37.30
N ASP A 415 0.01 32.88 -37.49
CA ASP A 415 0.59 34.21 -37.23
C ASP A 415 0.84 34.37 -35.71
N PRO A 416 1.96 34.96 -35.22
CA PRO A 416 2.27 34.95 -33.77
C PRO A 416 1.22 35.64 -32.88
N ALA A 417 0.41 36.54 -33.45
CA ALA A 417 -0.78 37.09 -32.79
C ALA A 417 -1.88 36.04 -32.56
N GLN A 418 -2.09 35.13 -33.51
CA GLN A 418 -3.07 34.03 -33.42
C GLN A 418 -2.66 32.97 -32.39
N PHE A 419 -1.35 32.72 -32.23
CA PHE A 419 -0.85 31.80 -31.20
C PHE A 419 -1.19 32.26 -29.78
N ARG A 420 -1.06 33.57 -29.48
CA ARG A 420 -1.46 34.16 -28.20
C ARG A 420 -2.97 34.04 -27.91
N HIS A 421 -3.80 33.81 -28.92
CA HIS A 421 -5.25 33.60 -28.76
C HIS A 421 -5.63 32.14 -28.46
N LEU A 422 -4.72 31.17 -28.60
CA LEU A 422 -5.00 29.76 -28.29
C LEU A 422 -4.94 29.44 -26.78
N ASP A 423 -4.14 30.19 -26.03
CA ASP A 423 -3.97 30.10 -24.56
C ASP A 423 -3.89 28.64 -24.06
N LEU A 424 -2.88 27.92 -24.57
CA LEU A 424 -2.69 26.50 -24.32
C LEU A 424 -2.37 26.25 -22.83
N PRO A 425 -2.98 25.23 -22.19
CA PRO A 425 -2.66 24.88 -20.82
C PRO A 425 -1.19 24.45 -20.70
N LYS A 426 -0.61 24.65 -19.51
CA LYS A 426 0.73 24.14 -19.18
C LYS A 426 0.60 22.77 -18.50
N PRO A 427 1.52 21.82 -18.75
CA PRO A 427 1.52 20.53 -18.05
C PRO A 427 1.77 20.73 -16.54
N GLU A 428 1.13 19.91 -15.71
CA GLU A 428 1.44 19.88 -14.28
C GLU A 428 2.81 19.22 -14.04
N PRO A 429 3.62 19.71 -13.07
CA PRO A 429 4.94 19.15 -12.79
C PRO A 429 4.86 17.71 -12.27
N ALA A 430 5.96 16.97 -12.43
CA ALA A 430 6.11 15.62 -11.90
C ALA A 430 6.04 15.62 -10.35
N PRO A 431 5.62 14.50 -9.72
CA PRO A 431 5.67 14.35 -8.27
C PRO A 431 7.10 14.51 -7.72
N LEU A 432 7.21 15.08 -6.52
CA LEU A 432 8.49 15.20 -5.79
C LEU A 432 9.10 13.80 -5.55
N PRO A 433 10.37 13.54 -5.89
CA PRO A 433 10.97 12.23 -5.69
C PRO A 433 11.24 11.96 -4.20
N PRO A 434 11.22 10.69 -3.74
CA PRO A 434 11.42 10.35 -2.34
C PRO A 434 12.72 10.86 -1.72
N LEU A 435 13.82 10.89 -2.50
CA LEU A 435 15.13 11.36 -2.03
C LEU A 435 15.08 12.84 -1.60
N ASP A 436 14.42 13.70 -2.38
CA ASP A 436 14.27 15.11 -2.06
C ASP A 436 13.33 15.31 -0.86
N PHE A 437 12.32 14.45 -0.71
CA PHE A 437 11.47 14.41 0.48
C PHE A 437 12.25 14.05 1.74
N PHE A 438 13.03 12.96 1.74
CA PHE A 438 13.87 12.58 2.89
C PHE A 438 14.86 13.69 3.24
N ASN A 439 15.56 14.26 2.25
CA ASN A 439 16.45 15.40 2.46
C ASN A 439 15.73 16.60 3.10
N ALA A 440 14.53 16.95 2.63
CA ALA A 440 13.73 18.03 3.21
C ALA A 440 13.24 17.74 4.63
N THR A 441 12.96 16.49 4.99
CA THR A 441 12.61 16.12 6.38
C THR A 441 13.83 16.22 7.32
N ILE A 442 15.01 15.82 6.85
CA ILE A 442 16.26 15.87 7.64
C ILE A 442 16.69 17.33 7.86
N THR A 443 16.69 18.17 6.82
CA THR A 443 17.06 19.60 6.96
C THR A 443 16.06 20.36 7.83
N ARG A 444 14.77 20.02 7.78
CA ARG A 444 13.77 20.59 8.69
C ARG A 444 14.02 20.17 10.14
N ALA A 445 14.35 18.91 10.39
CA ALA A 445 14.69 18.44 11.73
C ALA A 445 15.95 19.16 12.27
N ASP A 446 16.97 19.38 11.43
CA ASP A 446 18.19 20.11 11.76
C ASP A 446 17.92 21.59 12.12
N THR A 447 16.98 22.25 11.43
CA THR A 447 16.58 23.63 11.78
C THR A 447 15.77 23.76 13.06
N ASP A 448 15.16 22.67 13.55
CA ASP A 448 14.33 22.65 14.76
C ASP A 448 15.14 22.32 16.04
N LEU A 449 16.49 22.26 15.98
CA LEU A 449 17.38 21.87 17.10
C LEU A 449 17.83 23.04 18.00
N ASP A 450 18.08 22.71 19.28
CA ASP A 450 18.69 23.63 20.24
C ASP A 450 20.18 23.90 19.91
N PRO A 451 20.63 25.16 19.92
CA PRO A 451 21.99 25.54 19.53
C PRO A 451 23.08 25.05 20.50
N GLU A 452 22.72 24.54 21.67
CA GLU A 452 23.67 24.01 22.66
C GLU A 452 24.16 22.58 22.35
N ASN A 453 23.46 21.81 21.49
CA ASN A 453 23.85 20.44 21.15
C ASN A 453 23.73 20.18 19.63
N PRO A 454 24.78 20.49 18.83
CA PRO A 454 24.73 20.51 17.36
C PRO A 454 24.78 19.12 16.69
N ALA A 455 24.33 18.08 17.39
CA ALA A 455 24.26 16.73 16.85
C ALA A 455 22.83 16.44 16.38
N VAL A 456 22.67 16.15 15.08
CA VAL A 456 21.40 15.67 14.52
C VAL A 456 20.90 14.48 15.36
N PRO A 457 19.64 14.48 15.82
CA PRO A 457 19.14 13.42 16.69
C PRO A 457 18.74 12.17 15.90
N TYR A 458 18.52 11.08 16.63
CA TYR A 458 17.89 9.89 16.10
C TYR A 458 16.38 10.15 15.83
N PRO A 459 15.77 9.65 14.73
CA PRO A 459 16.32 8.81 13.67
C PRO A 459 17.04 9.55 12.53
N PHE A 460 16.91 10.87 12.44
CA PHE A 460 17.40 11.70 11.32
C PHE A 460 18.92 11.56 11.08
N ASN A 461 19.70 11.26 12.12
CA ASN A 461 21.15 11.03 12.04
C ASN A 461 21.57 9.80 11.23
N ARG A 462 20.66 8.88 10.90
CA ARG A 462 20.93 7.78 9.97
C ARG A 462 21.07 8.24 8.51
N GLY A 463 20.61 9.45 8.19
CA GLY A 463 20.56 9.96 6.83
C GLY A 463 19.43 9.33 6.01
N VAL A 464 19.54 9.42 4.67
CA VAL A 464 18.53 8.88 3.75
C VAL A 464 18.58 7.34 3.75
N PRO A 465 17.43 6.64 3.89
CA PRO A 465 17.38 5.18 3.79
C PRO A 465 17.96 4.62 2.49
N ALA A 466 18.49 3.39 2.56
CA ALA A 466 19.06 2.72 1.39
C ALA A 466 17.99 2.46 0.30
N LEU A 467 18.31 2.77 -0.96
CA LEU A 467 17.36 2.65 -2.07
C LEU A 467 16.90 1.19 -2.26
N PRO A 468 15.58 0.91 -2.30
CA PRO A 468 15.07 -0.44 -2.54
C PRO A 468 15.45 -0.99 -3.92
N ALA A 469 15.78 -2.28 -3.98
CA ALA A 469 16.21 -2.94 -5.21
C ALA A 469 15.17 -2.89 -6.36
N PHE A 470 13.87 -2.90 -6.04
CA PHE A 470 12.82 -2.76 -7.06
C PHE A 470 12.80 -1.36 -7.69
N PHE A 471 13.16 -0.32 -6.93
CA PHE A 471 13.17 1.05 -7.40
C PHE A 471 14.39 1.29 -8.30
N SER A 472 15.57 0.77 -7.92
CA SER A 472 16.77 0.87 -8.77
C SER A 472 16.64 0.11 -10.09
N GLN A 473 15.83 -0.96 -10.16
CA GLN A 473 15.50 -1.67 -11.40
C GLN A 473 14.51 -0.92 -12.32
N TRP A 474 13.69 -0.03 -11.77
CA TRP A 474 12.70 0.77 -12.52
C TRP A 474 13.30 2.05 -13.12
N LEU A 475 14.38 2.57 -12.53
CA LEU A 475 15.12 3.73 -13.06
C LEU A 475 15.84 3.38 -14.37
N VAL A 476 15.72 4.25 -15.37
CA VAL A 476 16.39 4.16 -16.66
C VAL A 476 17.56 5.16 -16.66
N ALA A 477 18.79 4.66 -16.80
CA ALA A 477 20.02 5.48 -16.71
C ALA A 477 20.12 6.34 -15.42
N GLY A 478 19.54 5.87 -14.31
CA GLY A 478 19.53 6.57 -13.02
C GLY A 478 18.41 7.58 -12.83
N ALA A 479 17.54 7.78 -13.82
CA ALA A 479 16.39 8.68 -13.77
C ALA A 479 15.04 7.94 -13.91
N PRO A 480 13.92 8.51 -13.46
CA PRO A 480 12.59 7.99 -13.77
C PRO A 480 12.35 7.87 -15.29
N PRO A 481 11.54 6.91 -15.75
CA PRO A 481 11.36 6.67 -17.19
C PRO A 481 10.69 7.88 -17.87
N ALA A 482 11.40 8.49 -18.82
CA ALA A 482 10.99 9.73 -19.49
C ALA A 482 9.65 9.61 -20.24
N VAL A 483 8.95 10.73 -20.43
CA VAL A 483 7.78 10.84 -21.31
C VAL A 483 8.27 10.72 -22.77
N PRO A 484 7.67 9.85 -23.60
CA PRO A 484 7.99 9.80 -25.03
C PRO A 484 7.42 11.05 -25.72
N THR A 485 8.26 11.81 -26.40
CA THR A 485 7.86 12.96 -27.21
C THR A 485 7.08 12.50 -28.46
N PRO A 486 5.91 13.07 -28.78
CA PRO A 486 5.24 12.83 -30.05
C PRO A 486 6.09 13.27 -31.25
N THR A 487 5.75 12.77 -32.43
CA THR A 487 6.38 13.13 -33.73
C THR A 487 5.45 13.95 -34.62
N GLU A 488 4.38 14.51 -34.05
CA GLU A 488 3.35 15.27 -34.75
C GLU A 488 2.66 16.22 -33.76
N ASP A 489 2.17 17.36 -34.23
CA ASP A 489 1.42 18.34 -33.42
C ASP A 489 0.21 17.76 -32.68
N GLY A 490 -0.17 18.39 -31.56
CA GLY A 490 -1.36 18.06 -30.79
C GLY A 490 -2.66 18.26 -31.59
N LEU A 491 -3.69 17.48 -31.27
CA LEU A 491 -4.97 17.49 -32.00
C LEU A 491 -5.63 18.89 -32.07
N VAL A 492 -5.49 19.70 -31.02
CA VAL A 492 -6.07 21.07 -30.96
C VAL A 492 -5.39 21.99 -31.98
N VAL A 493 -4.06 21.88 -32.12
CA VAL A 493 -3.25 22.65 -33.07
C VAL A 493 -3.65 22.28 -34.50
N ARG A 494 -3.72 20.98 -34.82
CA ARG A 494 -4.15 20.50 -36.16
C ARG A 494 -5.57 20.94 -36.52
N TYR A 495 -6.47 20.99 -35.55
CA TYR A 495 -7.84 21.48 -35.76
C TYR A 495 -7.84 23.00 -36.02
N ALA A 496 -7.03 23.79 -35.32
CA ALA A 496 -6.88 25.23 -35.58
C ALA A 496 -6.32 25.50 -36.99
N VAL A 497 -5.28 24.76 -37.40
CA VAL A 497 -4.74 24.80 -38.78
C VAL A 497 -5.83 24.48 -39.80
N ALA A 498 -6.61 23.40 -39.59
CA ALA A 498 -7.66 23.00 -40.53
C ALA A 498 -8.79 24.04 -40.67
N LEU A 499 -9.09 24.83 -39.63
CA LEU A 499 -10.04 25.95 -39.73
C LEU A 499 -9.50 27.10 -40.60
N VAL A 500 -8.22 27.45 -40.47
CA VAL A 500 -7.60 28.50 -41.30
C VAL A 500 -7.54 28.06 -42.78
N GLU A 501 -7.23 26.79 -43.04
CA GLU A 501 -7.32 26.21 -44.39
C GLU A 501 -8.74 26.25 -44.96
N LEU A 502 -9.77 25.96 -44.14
CA LEU A 502 -11.17 26.05 -44.53
C LEU A 502 -11.55 27.49 -44.91
N GLU A 503 -11.19 28.49 -44.11
CA GLU A 503 -11.46 29.90 -44.42
C GLU A 503 -10.77 30.33 -45.73
N ALA A 504 -9.53 29.89 -45.96
CA ALA A 504 -8.83 30.12 -47.22
C ALA A 504 -9.57 29.51 -48.43
N ILE A 505 -10.10 28.29 -48.29
CA ILE A 505 -10.92 27.63 -49.31
C ILE A 505 -12.26 28.36 -49.52
N GLU A 506 -12.92 28.81 -48.46
CA GLU A 506 -14.17 29.59 -48.57
C GLU A 506 -13.98 30.91 -49.31
N ASN A 507 -12.89 31.62 -49.04
CA ASN A 507 -12.55 32.85 -49.75
C ASN A 507 -12.29 32.58 -51.24
N GLN A 508 -11.64 31.45 -51.59
CA GLN A 508 -11.50 30.99 -52.98
C GLN A 508 -12.86 30.63 -53.63
N ILE A 509 -13.80 30.05 -52.87
CA ILE A 509 -15.15 29.73 -53.33
C ILE A 509 -15.96 31.01 -53.58
N ARG A 510 -15.92 32.00 -52.67
CA ARG A 510 -16.59 33.31 -52.84
C ARG A 510 -16.10 34.01 -54.11
N ALA A 511 -14.78 34.07 -54.32
CA ALA A 511 -14.19 34.63 -55.55
C ALA A 511 -14.62 33.85 -56.82
N SER A 512 -14.70 32.52 -56.73
CA SER A 512 -15.12 31.67 -57.85
C SER A 512 -16.61 31.83 -58.19
N ARG A 513 -17.50 31.89 -57.19
CA ARG A 513 -18.95 32.11 -57.37
C ARG A 513 -19.22 33.46 -58.03
N SER A 514 -18.60 34.53 -57.53
CA SER A 514 -18.70 35.88 -58.13
C SER A 514 -18.35 35.88 -59.62
N ARG A 515 -17.28 35.16 -60.03
CA ARG A 515 -16.89 35.01 -61.45
C ARG A 515 -17.88 34.17 -62.27
N VAL A 516 -18.49 33.14 -61.69
CA VAL A 516 -19.54 32.33 -62.34
C VAL A 516 -20.81 33.17 -62.55
N GLU A 517 -21.25 33.93 -61.56
CA GLU A 517 -22.44 34.80 -61.66
C GLU A 517 -22.25 35.89 -62.71
N LYS A 518 -21.14 36.64 -62.64
CA LYS A 518 -20.77 37.66 -63.65
C LYS A 518 -20.70 37.11 -65.08
N SER A 519 -20.25 35.86 -65.27
CA SER A 519 -20.21 35.24 -66.61
C SER A 519 -21.57 34.70 -67.07
N ARG A 520 -22.44 34.26 -66.15
CA ARG A 520 -23.84 33.95 -66.44
C ARG A 520 -24.61 35.18 -66.90
N ASP A 521 -24.44 36.32 -66.23
CA ASP A 521 -25.15 37.56 -66.56
C ASP A 521 -24.74 38.08 -67.94
N LEU A 522 -23.44 38.04 -68.27
CA LEU A 522 -22.96 38.35 -69.62
C LEU A 522 -23.56 37.39 -70.68
N LEU A 523 -23.66 36.10 -70.38
CA LEU A 523 -24.29 35.12 -71.27
C LEU A 523 -25.79 35.40 -71.48
N LEU A 524 -26.50 35.83 -70.44
CA LEU A 524 -27.91 36.23 -70.56
C LEU A 524 -28.05 37.48 -71.44
N LEU A 525 -27.22 38.50 -71.25
CA LEU A 525 -27.22 39.71 -72.07
C LEU A 525 -26.91 39.40 -73.56
N MET A 526 -25.93 38.54 -73.83
CA MET A 526 -25.63 38.12 -75.20
C MET A 526 -26.76 37.29 -75.83
N ARG A 527 -27.46 36.44 -75.07
CA ARG A 527 -28.64 35.70 -75.56
C ARG A 527 -29.83 36.62 -75.82
N GLN A 528 -30.10 37.60 -74.95
CA GLN A 528 -31.11 38.63 -75.19
C GLN A 528 -30.80 39.44 -76.47
N GLN A 529 -29.53 39.75 -76.72
CA GLN A 529 -29.10 40.41 -77.96
C GLN A 529 -29.19 39.49 -79.20
N LEU A 530 -29.12 38.16 -79.02
CA LEU A 530 -29.40 37.21 -80.09
C LEU A 530 -30.89 37.18 -80.39
N ASP A 531 -31.74 37.13 -79.36
CA ASP A 531 -33.19 37.07 -79.50
C ASP A 531 -33.72 38.32 -80.23
N THR A 532 -33.25 39.52 -79.89
CA THR A 532 -33.60 40.76 -80.63
C THR A 532 -33.12 40.71 -82.08
N GLN A 533 -31.94 40.16 -82.37
CA GLN A 533 -31.48 39.93 -83.75
C GLN A 533 -32.34 38.89 -84.49
N THR A 534 -32.88 37.85 -83.82
CA THR A 534 -33.77 36.88 -84.48
C THR A 534 -35.09 37.50 -84.94
N VAL A 535 -35.62 38.49 -84.20
CA VAL A 535 -36.80 39.26 -84.63
C VAL A 535 -36.53 40.04 -85.91
N ALA A 536 -35.33 40.63 -86.04
CA ALA A 536 -34.91 41.30 -87.26
C ALA A 536 -34.65 40.32 -88.43
N LEU A 537 -34.16 39.11 -88.15
CA LEU A 537 -33.99 38.05 -89.16
C LEU A 537 -35.31 37.42 -89.62
N ALA A 538 -36.38 37.47 -88.83
CA ALA A 538 -37.71 37.03 -89.26
C ALA A 538 -38.24 37.87 -90.44
N ALA A 539 -37.97 39.18 -90.44
CA ALA A 539 -38.33 40.07 -91.54
C ALA A 539 -37.61 39.70 -92.85
N LEU A 540 -36.33 39.30 -92.78
CA LEU A 540 -35.57 38.79 -93.94
C LEU A 540 -36.19 37.50 -94.51
N ALA A 541 -36.71 36.63 -93.65
CA ALA A 541 -37.38 35.39 -94.06
C ALA A 541 -38.78 35.61 -94.67
N GLY A 542 -39.26 36.86 -94.75
CA GLY A 542 -40.64 37.19 -95.13
C GLY A 542 -41.68 36.83 -94.06
N GLY A 543 -41.22 36.56 -92.83
CA GLY A 543 -42.05 36.17 -91.70
C GLY A 543 -42.48 37.34 -90.81
N VAL A 544 -43.36 37.03 -89.85
CA VAL A 544 -43.85 37.97 -88.83
C VAL A 544 -43.16 37.69 -87.50
N ALA A 545 -42.82 38.75 -86.75
CA ALA A 545 -42.22 38.63 -85.42
C ALA A 545 -43.01 37.65 -84.51
N GLY A 546 -42.38 36.53 -84.15
CA GLY A 546 -42.98 35.47 -83.32
C GLY A 546 -43.38 34.19 -84.07
N ASP A 547 -43.33 34.14 -85.40
CA ASP A 547 -43.69 32.95 -86.20
C ASP A 547 -42.62 31.82 -86.21
N GLY A 548 -41.45 32.08 -85.64
CA GLY A 548 -40.31 31.15 -85.57
C GLY A 548 -39.39 31.13 -86.81
N SER A 549 -39.72 31.85 -87.89
CA SER A 549 -38.91 31.93 -89.12
C SER A 549 -37.51 32.48 -88.86
N GLY A 550 -37.41 33.59 -88.12
CA GLY A 550 -36.13 34.20 -87.73
C GLY A 550 -35.25 33.29 -86.88
N LEU A 551 -35.83 32.35 -86.13
CA LEU A 551 -35.09 31.36 -85.34
C LEU A 551 -34.60 30.19 -86.23
N GLN A 552 -35.29 29.86 -87.32
CA GLN A 552 -34.78 28.96 -88.35
C GLN A 552 -33.57 29.58 -89.06
N VAL A 553 -33.64 30.86 -89.44
CA VAL A 553 -32.50 31.60 -89.99
C VAL A 553 -31.35 31.70 -88.98
N ALA A 554 -31.65 31.95 -87.70
CA ALA A 554 -30.63 32.00 -86.64
C ALA A 554 -29.85 30.69 -86.49
N ARG A 555 -30.50 29.53 -86.68
CA ARG A 555 -29.83 28.21 -86.71
C ARG A 555 -28.89 28.03 -87.90
N TRP A 556 -29.06 28.79 -88.98
CA TRP A 556 -28.21 28.73 -90.18
C TRP A 556 -27.05 29.76 -90.16
N LEU A 557 -27.08 30.76 -89.27
CA LEU A 557 -25.99 31.75 -89.10
C LEU A 557 -24.56 31.18 -89.03
N PRO A 558 -24.29 30.01 -88.40
CA PRO A 558 -22.94 29.46 -88.35
C PRO A 558 -22.47 28.80 -89.66
N TYR A 559 -23.42 28.46 -90.55
CA TYR A 559 -23.22 27.53 -91.67
C TYR A 559 -23.49 28.13 -93.06
N ALA A 560 -24.24 29.24 -93.12
CA ALA A 560 -24.55 29.95 -94.36
C ALA A 560 -23.84 31.31 -94.42
N GLY A 561 -23.89 31.94 -95.58
CA GLY A 561 -23.50 33.33 -95.81
C GLY A 561 -24.43 33.92 -96.87
N LEU A 562 -24.76 35.20 -96.73
CA LEU A 562 -25.48 35.95 -97.76
C LEU A 562 -24.45 36.48 -98.77
N ASP A 563 -24.79 36.48 -100.05
CA ASP A 563 -24.01 37.22 -101.05
C ASP A 563 -24.75 38.53 -101.36
N ALA A 564 -24.14 39.65 -100.99
CA ALA A 564 -24.76 40.97 -101.09
C ALA A 564 -24.49 41.69 -102.42
N LEU A 565 -23.79 41.03 -103.37
CA LEU A 565 -23.43 41.60 -104.67
C LEU A 565 -24.24 41.03 -105.85
N ALA A 566 -25.10 40.04 -105.60
CA ALA A 566 -25.97 39.45 -106.62
C ALA A 566 -27.25 40.27 -106.84
N GLU A 567 -27.42 40.84 -108.03
CA GLU A 567 -28.70 41.43 -108.46
C GLU A 567 -29.65 40.34 -108.98
N PRO A 568 -30.95 40.38 -108.63
CA PRO A 568 -31.92 39.42 -109.14
C PRO A 568 -32.25 39.69 -110.62
N SER A 569 -31.80 38.83 -111.52
CA SER A 569 -32.30 38.80 -112.90
C SER A 569 -33.76 38.37 -112.91
N GLY A 570 -34.67 39.28 -113.22
CA GLY A 570 -36.11 39.03 -113.18
C GLY A 570 -36.58 38.14 -114.34
N GLU A 571 -36.97 36.91 -114.03
CA GLU A 571 -37.78 36.05 -114.91
C GLU A 571 -39.01 35.51 -114.18
N SER A 572 -40.06 35.25 -114.95
CA SER A 572 -41.39 34.84 -114.51
C SER A 572 -41.44 33.39 -114.00
N GLY A 573 -42.37 33.12 -113.09
CA GLY A 573 -42.46 31.82 -112.42
C GLY A 573 -42.74 30.64 -113.35
N GLY A 574 -42.04 29.54 -113.12
CA GLY A 574 -42.28 28.23 -113.73
C GLY A 574 -41.99 27.11 -112.73
N SER A 575 -42.95 26.21 -112.53
CA SER A 575 -42.80 25.05 -111.65
C SER A 575 -42.08 23.90 -112.36
N THR A 576 -40.92 23.46 -111.84
CA THR A 576 -40.31 22.18 -112.21
C THR A 576 -39.79 21.44 -110.99
N THR A 577 -40.41 20.29 -110.71
CA THR A 577 -39.87 19.26 -109.82
C THR A 577 -38.61 18.63 -110.42
N ALA A 578 -37.50 18.63 -109.68
CA ALA A 578 -36.37 17.76 -109.96
C ALA A 578 -35.71 17.31 -108.64
N THR A 579 -36.11 16.12 -108.17
CA THR A 579 -35.41 15.41 -107.09
C THR A 579 -34.01 14.98 -107.51
N ARG A 580 -33.00 15.25 -106.68
CA ARG A 580 -31.85 14.33 -106.59
C ARG A 580 -31.34 14.22 -105.15
N SER A 581 -31.11 12.98 -104.74
CA SER A 581 -30.87 12.53 -103.37
C SER A 581 -29.45 12.78 -102.85
N VAL A 582 -29.34 13.13 -101.57
CA VAL A 582 -28.23 12.68 -100.70
C VAL A 582 -28.84 12.05 -99.44
N GLN A 583 -28.18 11.03 -98.92
CA GLN A 583 -28.81 10.00 -98.09
C GLN A 583 -29.09 10.43 -96.64
N ALA A 584 -30.24 9.99 -96.13
CA ALA A 584 -30.42 9.78 -94.70
C ALA A 584 -29.82 8.43 -94.29
N ALA A 585 -29.12 8.38 -93.15
CA ALA A 585 -28.83 7.15 -92.43
C ALA A 585 -29.74 7.11 -91.18
N PRO A 586 -30.45 6.00 -90.89
CA PRO A 586 -31.55 6.02 -89.93
C PRO A 586 -31.14 5.74 -88.48
N LEU A 587 -32.05 6.16 -87.60
CA LEU A 587 -32.31 5.72 -86.22
C LEU A 587 -31.72 4.36 -85.80
N SER A 588 -31.20 4.33 -84.56
CA SER A 588 -31.48 3.21 -83.66
C SER A 588 -31.71 3.72 -82.24
N GLY A 589 -32.87 3.39 -81.67
CA GLY A 589 -33.07 3.38 -80.23
C GLY A 589 -32.87 1.95 -79.73
N ALA A 590 -32.19 1.78 -78.59
CA ALA A 590 -32.06 0.48 -77.96
C ALA A 590 -31.97 0.62 -76.44
N ALA A 591 -33.00 0.09 -75.78
CA ALA A 591 -32.94 -0.55 -74.47
C ALA A 591 -33.71 -1.89 -74.63
N PRO A 592 -33.57 -2.91 -73.74
CA PRO A 592 -32.69 -3.05 -72.57
C PRO A 592 -31.94 -4.43 -72.55
N ALA A 593 -31.62 -4.93 -71.34
CA ALA A 593 -31.27 -6.31 -70.95
C ALA A 593 -29.82 -6.82 -71.23
N ALA A 594 -29.24 -7.75 -70.45
CA ALA A 594 -29.42 -8.23 -69.05
C ALA A 594 -28.28 -9.24 -68.69
N VAL A 595 -28.29 -9.84 -67.48
CA VAL A 595 -27.41 -10.90 -66.90
C VAL A 595 -26.30 -10.33 -65.97
N SER A 596 -26.31 -10.43 -64.63
CA SER A 596 -26.50 -11.55 -63.64
C SER A 596 -25.27 -12.48 -63.53
N GLY A 597 -24.67 -12.83 -62.39
CA GLY A 597 -24.80 -12.50 -60.96
C GLY A 597 -23.46 -12.91 -60.26
N ILE A 598 -23.29 -13.24 -58.96
CA ILE A 598 -24.18 -13.51 -57.81
C ILE A 598 -23.43 -13.18 -56.49
N GLY A 599 -24.17 -12.72 -55.47
CA GLY A 599 -23.91 -12.95 -54.02
C GLY A 599 -23.58 -11.68 -53.22
N LEU A 600 -24.05 -11.41 -51.99
CA LEU A 600 -24.82 -12.11 -50.93
C LEU A 600 -25.35 -11.02 -49.91
N ASN A 601 -26.38 -11.15 -49.06
CA ASN A 601 -27.61 -11.98 -49.00
C ASN A 601 -28.53 -11.48 -47.82
N LEU A 602 -29.87 -11.62 -47.91
CA LEU A 602 -30.87 -11.51 -46.78
C LEU A 602 -31.00 -10.13 -46.07
N THR A 603 -32.10 -9.69 -45.40
CA THR A 603 -33.40 -10.30 -45.03
C THR A 603 -34.53 -9.26 -44.89
N LYS A 604 -35.74 -9.66 -45.31
CA LYS A 604 -37.08 -9.50 -44.68
C LYS A 604 -37.42 -8.29 -43.77
N SER A 605 -38.51 -7.60 -44.13
CA SER A 605 -39.30 -6.73 -43.25
C SER A 605 -40.45 -7.47 -42.55
N VAL A 606 -40.74 -7.10 -41.30
CA VAL A 606 -42.08 -7.13 -40.66
C VAL A 606 -42.19 -5.91 -39.72
N THR A 607 -43.42 -5.43 -39.54
CA THR A 607 -43.88 -4.22 -38.83
C THR A 607 -43.34 -3.97 -37.41
N GLY A 608 -43.17 -2.69 -37.05
CA GLY A 608 -42.97 -2.25 -35.66
C GLY A 608 -42.91 -0.72 -35.51
N SER A 609 -44.07 -0.05 -35.49
CA SER A 609 -44.16 1.38 -35.19
C SER A 609 -44.04 1.66 -33.69
N GLY A 610 -43.01 2.41 -33.26
CA GLY A 610 -42.98 3.00 -31.91
C GLY A 610 -41.66 2.87 -31.14
N LEU A 611 -40.53 3.36 -31.67
CA LEU A 611 -39.25 3.42 -30.94
C LEU A 611 -38.40 4.71 -31.14
N SER A 612 -38.90 5.73 -31.86
CA SER A 612 -38.14 6.97 -32.11
C SER A 612 -38.29 8.06 -31.04
N SER A 613 -39.29 7.98 -30.16
CA SER A 613 -39.53 8.98 -29.10
C SER A 613 -38.91 8.65 -27.74
N ALA A 614 -38.53 7.39 -27.49
CA ALA A 614 -38.07 6.93 -26.17
C ALA A 614 -36.57 7.14 -25.89
N LEU A 615 -35.75 7.32 -26.93
CA LEU A 615 -34.29 7.53 -26.78
C LEU A 615 -33.91 8.99 -26.48
N LEU A 616 -34.77 9.96 -26.80
CA LEU A 616 -34.52 11.37 -26.50
C LEU A 616 -34.90 11.74 -25.05
N THR A 617 -35.86 11.06 -24.43
CA THR A 617 -36.27 11.30 -23.04
C THR A 617 -35.29 10.75 -22.01
N ASN A 618 -34.67 9.58 -22.25
CA ASN A 618 -33.70 8.99 -21.31
C ASN A 618 -32.33 9.68 -21.30
N ALA A 619 -32.00 10.49 -22.32
CA ALA A 619 -30.79 11.33 -22.30
C ALA A 619 -30.99 12.68 -21.59
N LEU A 620 -32.24 13.15 -21.49
CA LEU A 620 -32.60 14.45 -20.89
C LEU A 620 -33.00 14.35 -19.41
N ALA A 621 -33.39 13.16 -18.92
CA ALA A 621 -33.66 12.95 -17.49
C ALA A 621 -32.38 12.92 -16.63
N SER A 622 -31.24 12.56 -17.22
CA SER A 622 -29.99 12.25 -16.50
C SER A 622 -29.11 13.46 -16.15
N THR A 623 -29.54 14.70 -16.44
CA THR A 623 -28.73 15.92 -16.31
C THR A 623 -29.35 17.00 -15.40
N SER A 624 -30.39 16.69 -14.62
CA SER A 624 -31.12 17.68 -13.81
C SER A 624 -31.10 17.46 -12.28
N THR A 625 -30.41 16.44 -11.77
CA THR A 625 -30.44 16.09 -10.32
C THR A 625 -29.06 16.03 -9.64
N VAL A 626 -28.05 16.74 -10.14
CA VAL A 626 -26.77 16.97 -9.41
C VAL A 626 -26.53 18.47 -9.25
N ALA A 627 -27.38 19.11 -8.44
CA ALA A 627 -27.26 20.52 -8.08
C ALA A 627 -27.87 20.81 -6.69
N LYS A 628 -27.42 20.09 -5.66
CA LYS A 628 -27.64 20.42 -4.23
C LYS A 628 -26.79 19.59 -3.25
N SER A 629 -25.47 19.75 -3.34
CA SER A 629 -24.53 19.36 -2.28
C SER A 629 -23.21 20.12 -2.42
N ASN A 630 -23.20 21.39 -2.03
CA ASN A 630 -21.96 22.15 -1.81
C ASN A 630 -21.47 21.90 -0.37
N LEU A 631 -20.15 21.67 -0.23
CA LEU A 631 -19.30 21.47 0.98
C LEU A 631 -18.52 20.14 0.78
N LEU A 632 -17.19 20.09 0.64
CA LEU A 632 -16.11 21.09 0.85
C LEU A 632 -14.92 20.86 -0.11
N LEU A 633 -14.14 21.94 -0.33
CA LEU A 633 -12.74 21.99 -0.80
C LEU A 633 -12.39 21.72 -2.29
N ALA A 634 -11.42 22.52 -2.76
CA ALA A 634 -10.68 22.43 -4.04
C ALA A 634 -11.44 22.66 -5.37
N SER A 635 -11.94 23.88 -5.59
CA SER A 635 -12.15 24.39 -6.96
C SER A 635 -10.81 24.72 -7.63
N LYS A 636 -10.17 23.75 -8.31
CA LYS A 636 -9.12 24.08 -9.30
C LYS A 636 -9.76 24.85 -10.47
N PRO A 637 -9.08 25.86 -11.04
CA PRO A 637 -9.57 26.50 -12.25
C PRO A 637 -9.64 25.47 -13.39
N GLN A 638 -10.75 25.47 -14.10
CA GLN A 638 -10.98 24.60 -15.25
C GLN A 638 -9.93 24.89 -16.34
N SER A 639 -9.00 23.95 -16.57
CA SER A 639 -7.92 24.03 -17.55
C SER A 639 -8.42 23.80 -18.98
N PHE A 640 -9.19 24.74 -19.50
CA PHE A 640 -9.73 24.73 -20.86
C PHE A 640 -8.96 25.77 -21.67
N SER A 641 -8.56 25.41 -22.90
CA SER A 641 -8.17 26.44 -23.87
C SER A 641 -9.40 27.27 -24.22
N ALA A 642 -9.24 28.59 -24.36
CA ALA A 642 -10.36 29.49 -24.70
C ALA A 642 -11.02 29.11 -26.05
N PHE A 643 -10.26 28.48 -26.92
CA PHE A 643 -10.64 28.00 -28.24
C PHE A 643 -11.62 26.81 -28.22
N GLU A 644 -11.45 25.83 -27.32
CA GLU A 644 -12.36 24.67 -27.20
C GLU A 644 -13.80 25.08 -26.83
N LEU A 645 -13.95 26.10 -25.97
CA LEU A 645 -15.25 26.68 -25.62
C LEU A 645 -15.96 27.30 -26.84
N GLY A 646 -15.21 27.66 -27.88
CA GLY A 646 -15.72 28.15 -29.15
C GLY A 646 -16.35 27.07 -30.05
N ILE A 647 -15.93 25.81 -29.92
CA ILE A 647 -16.36 24.70 -30.82
C ILE A 647 -17.87 24.43 -30.70
N ASN A 648 -18.44 24.59 -29.50
CA ASN A 648 -19.89 24.45 -29.31
C ASN A 648 -20.68 25.65 -29.86
N LYS A 649 -20.08 26.86 -29.90
CA LYS A 649 -20.70 28.04 -30.52
C LYS A 649 -20.64 27.97 -32.04
N SER A 650 -19.54 27.51 -32.63
CA SER A 650 -19.40 27.40 -34.10
C SER A 650 -20.41 26.43 -34.69
N ARG A 651 -20.73 25.33 -33.99
CA ARG A 651 -21.77 24.38 -34.43
C ARG A 651 -23.17 25.00 -34.42
N LEU A 652 -23.48 25.85 -33.45
CA LEU A 652 -24.73 26.63 -33.38
C LEU A 652 -24.77 27.74 -34.46
N SER A 653 -23.65 28.42 -34.73
CA SER A 653 -23.61 29.45 -35.78
C SER A 653 -23.62 28.87 -37.20
N LEU A 654 -23.01 27.71 -37.42
CA LEU A 654 -23.09 26.98 -38.70
C LEU A 654 -24.53 26.53 -38.98
N LEU A 655 -25.24 25.99 -37.99
CA LEU A 655 -26.67 25.66 -38.14
C LEU A 655 -27.54 26.91 -38.40
N ALA A 656 -27.17 28.07 -37.86
CA ALA A 656 -27.84 29.34 -38.15
C ALA A 656 -27.50 29.93 -39.53
N GLN A 657 -26.28 29.70 -40.04
CA GLN A 657 -25.79 30.25 -41.32
C GLN A 657 -26.14 29.38 -42.54
N VAL A 658 -26.39 28.09 -42.36
CA VAL A 658 -26.80 27.19 -43.47
C VAL A 658 -28.17 27.57 -44.06
N SER A 659 -29.01 28.34 -43.35
CA SER A 659 -30.26 28.88 -43.89
C SER A 659 -30.16 30.34 -44.33
N LYS A 660 -30.17 30.56 -45.65
CA LYS A 660 -30.47 31.84 -46.36
C LYS A 660 -29.45 32.99 -46.21
N GLN A 661 -28.40 32.97 -47.04
CA GLN A 661 -27.83 34.21 -47.59
C GLN A 661 -27.51 34.08 -49.09
N ALA A 662 -28.43 34.58 -49.93
CA ALA A 662 -28.11 34.98 -51.29
C ALA A 662 -27.61 36.43 -51.25
N VAL A 663 -26.29 36.63 -51.22
CA VAL A 663 -25.69 37.98 -51.18
C VAL A 663 -25.53 38.54 -52.59
N ALA A 664 -26.66 38.93 -53.19
CA ALA A 664 -26.75 39.99 -54.19
C ALA A 664 -28.21 40.40 -54.36
N LYS A 665 -28.50 41.70 -54.27
CA LYS A 665 -29.65 42.26 -55.00
C LYS A 665 -29.28 42.24 -56.49
N PRO A 666 -30.19 41.92 -57.42
CA PRO A 666 -29.92 42.09 -58.84
C PRO A 666 -29.65 43.58 -59.11
N ALA A 667 -28.40 43.89 -59.45
CA ALA A 667 -27.91 45.26 -59.52
C ALA A 667 -28.11 45.90 -60.91
N PHE A 668 -29.30 45.73 -61.49
CA PHE A 668 -29.70 46.44 -62.71
C PHE A 668 -31.22 46.64 -62.76
N GLU A 669 -31.64 47.90 -62.72
CA GLU A 669 -32.88 48.31 -63.37
C GLU A 669 -32.61 48.33 -64.87
N ALA A 670 -33.39 47.57 -65.65
CA ALA A 670 -33.34 47.66 -67.10
C ALA A 670 -33.78 49.08 -67.51
N LYS A 671 -32.88 49.85 -68.13
CA LYS A 671 -33.27 51.11 -68.76
C LYS A 671 -34.16 50.79 -69.97
N GLU A 672 -35.46 50.91 -69.78
CA GLU A 672 -36.43 50.83 -70.87
C GLU A 672 -36.10 51.90 -71.92
N TYR A 673 -35.73 51.47 -73.12
CA TYR A 673 -35.82 52.33 -74.28
C TYR A 673 -37.30 52.56 -74.57
N ARG A 674 -37.75 53.83 -74.44
CA ARG A 674 -39.10 54.23 -74.86
C ARG A 674 -39.30 53.86 -76.33
N PHE A 675 -40.22 52.93 -76.59
CA PHE A 675 -40.71 52.71 -77.94
C PHE A 675 -41.32 54.00 -78.46
N GLY A 676 -40.69 54.58 -79.48
CA GLY A 676 -41.34 55.57 -80.33
C GLY A 676 -42.50 54.92 -81.08
N VAL A 677 -43.57 55.70 -81.30
CA VAL A 677 -44.68 55.32 -82.19
C VAL A 677 -44.13 55.03 -83.59
N ILE A 678 -44.82 54.17 -84.33
CA ILE A 678 -44.43 53.72 -85.67
C ILE A 678 -44.36 54.93 -86.64
N ASP A 679 -43.16 55.43 -86.88
CA ASP A 679 -42.84 56.19 -88.08
C ASP A 679 -42.51 55.22 -89.22
N HIS A 680 -43.09 55.44 -90.41
CA HIS A 680 -42.95 54.56 -91.58
C HIS A 680 -41.60 54.66 -92.31
N ILE A 681 -40.50 54.68 -91.55
CA ILE A 681 -39.13 54.57 -92.05
C ILE A 681 -38.74 53.07 -92.02
N SER A 682 -38.02 52.59 -93.03
CA SER A 682 -37.77 51.16 -93.22
C SER A 682 -37.17 50.49 -91.97
N PRO A 683 -37.80 49.43 -91.42
CA PRO A 683 -37.46 48.88 -90.10
C PRO A 683 -35.99 48.41 -90.02
N GLU A 684 -35.49 47.92 -91.14
CA GLU A 684 -34.13 47.45 -91.40
C GLU A 684 -33.03 48.47 -91.04
N VAL A 685 -33.33 49.77 -91.13
CA VAL A 685 -32.43 50.87 -90.72
C VAL A 685 -32.13 50.79 -89.23
N ASN A 686 -33.19 50.62 -88.44
CA ASN A 686 -33.11 50.71 -86.99
C ASN A 686 -32.61 49.39 -86.40
N GLU A 687 -32.96 48.23 -86.97
CA GLU A 687 -32.56 46.94 -86.43
C GLU A 687 -31.06 46.64 -86.57
N TYR A 688 -30.41 46.92 -87.71
CA TYR A 688 -28.95 46.76 -87.78
C TYR A 688 -28.21 47.74 -86.88
N ALA A 689 -28.67 48.99 -86.77
CA ALA A 689 -28.08 49.98 -85.87
C ALA A 689 -28.18 49.51 -84.39
N LYS A 690 -29.34 49.03 -83.95
CA LYS A 690 -29.54 48.42 -82.62
C LYS A 690 -28.62 47.21 -82.40
N ALA A 691 -28.48 46.33 -83.40
CA ALA A 691 -27.62 45.15 -83.33
C ALA A 691 -26.13 45.55 -83.13
N TYR A 692 -25.63 46.48 -83.95
CA TYR A 692 -24.26 46.99 -83.90
C TYR A 692 -23.96 47.73 -82.57
N TYR A 693 -24.83 48.66 -82.15
CA TYR A 693 -24.61 49.41 -80.90
C TYR A 693 -24.72 48.52 -79.66
N GLY A 694 -25.66 47.57 -79.61
CA GLY A 694 -25.75 46.61 -78.51
C GLY A 694 -24.53 45.67 -78.44
N MET A 695 -23.97 45.24 -79.56
CA MET A 695 -22.71 44.47 -79.57
C MET A 695 -21.50 45.31 -79.12
N LYS A 696 -21.47 46.60 -79.43
CA LYS A 696 -20.46 47.54 -78.93
C LYS A 696 -20.59 47.76 -77.41
N GLU A 697 -21.82 47.86 -76.91
CA GLU A 697 -22.14 48.00 -75.49
C GLU A 697 -21.78 46.73 -74.69
N LEU A 698 -22.04 45.54 -75.25
CA LEU A 698 -21.58 44.25 -74.69
C LEU A 698 -20.05 44.18 -74.53
N LEU A 699 -19.26 44.85 -75.37
CA LEU A 699 -17.80 44.95 -75.19
C LEU A 699 -17.36 46.05 -74.21
N ALA A 700 -18.24 47.01 -73.92
CA ALA A 700 -18.02 48.06 -72.91
C ALA A 700 -18.27 47.53 -71.50
N THR A 701 -19.43 46.89 -71.28
CA THR A 701 -19.87 46.30 -69.99
C THR A 701 -18.89 45.29 -69.40
N LEU A 702 -18.02 44.67 -70.21
CA LEU A 702 -16.92 43.82 -69.73
C LEU A 702 -16.00 44.51 -68.72
N LYS A 703 -15.77 45.83 -68.88
CA LYS A 703 -14.94 46.62 -67.96
C LYS A 703 -15.61 46.87 -66.62
N ASP A 704 -16.93 46.89 -66.60
CA ASP A 704 -17.74 47.21 -65.43
C ASP A 704 -18.10 45.95 -64.63
N LEU A 705 -18.22 44.80 -65.33
CA LEU A 705 -18.57 43.51 -64.73
C LEU A 705 -17.34 42.75 -64.16
N PHE A 706 -16.19 42.73 -64.85
CA PHE A 706 -15.05 41.89 -64.48
C PHE A 706 -13.83 42.70 -63.97
N ASP A 707 -12.99 42.05 -63.16
CA ASP A 707 -11.70 42.58 -62.74
C ASP A 707 -10.87 43.01 -63.97
N PRO A 708 -10.04 44.07 -63.91
CA PRO A 708 -9.42 44.66 -65.10
C PRO A 708 -8.47 43.73 -65.87
N THR A 709 -7.98 42.66 -65.25
CA THR A 709 -7.20 41.58 -65.89
C THR A 709 -8.10 40.61 -66.65
N ASP A 710 -9.16 40.10 -65.99
CA ASP A 710 -10.17 39.20 -66.55
C ASP A 710 -11.00 39.87 -67.66
N ALA A 711 -11.29 41.17 -67.51
CA ALA A 711 -11.94 41.99 -68.53
C ALA A 711 -11.05 42.15 -69.78
N LYS A 712 -9.75 42.38 -69.60
CA LYS A 712 -8.78 42.51 -70.71
C LYS A 712 -8.60 41.19 -71.46
N SER A 713 -8.47 40.05 -70.76
CA SER A 713 -8.29 38.74 -71.39
C SER A 713 -9.54 38.34 -72.17
N LEU A 714 -10.74 38.37 -71.56
CA LEU A 714 -11.98 38.07 -72.28
C LEU A 714 -12.22 39.03 -73.44
N ARG A 715 -12.01 40.35 -73.27
CA ARG A 715 -12.12 41.33 -74.36
C ARG A 715 -11.12 41.05 -75.49
N SER A 716 -9.95 40.50 -75.20
CA SER A 716 -8.99 40.07 -76.22
C SER A 716 -9.48 38.82 -76.98
N ASP A 717 -10.08 37.86 -76.28
CA ASP A 717 -10.59 36.62 -76.89
C ASP A 717 -11.83 36.89 -77.76
N LEU A 718 -12.75 37.75 -77.31
CA LEU A 718 -13.89 38.18 -78.10
C LEU A 718 -13.46 39.01 -79.32
N ARG A 719 -12.45 39.88 -79.19
CA ARG A 719 -11.87 40.65 -80.29
C ARG A 719 -11.08 39.83 -81.31
N LYS A 720 -10.61 38.62 -80.98
CA LYS A 720 -10.03 37.69 -81.97
C LYS A 720 -11.09 37.15 -82.93
N VAL A 721 -12.34 37.09 -82.49
CA VAL A 721 -13.47 36.53 -83.24
C VAL A 721 -14.29 37.60 -83.96
N GLY A 722 -14.48 38.76 -83.34
CA GLY A 722 -15.16 39.89 -83.98
C GLY A 722 -14.77 41.24 -83.38
N GLN A 723 -14.55 42.24 -84.24
CA GLN A 723 -14.22 43.61 -83.84
C GLN A 723 -15.26 44.59 -84.38
N THR A 724 -15.90 45.36 -83.50
CA THR A 724 -16.65 46.56 -83.92
C THR A 724 -15.67 47.65 -84.31
N GLU A 725 -15.59 48.02 -85.59
CA GLU A 725 -14.71 49.10 -86.05
C GLU A 725 -15.18 50.44 -85.44
N GLU A 726 -14.25 51.24 -84.92
CA GLU A 726 -14.54 52.60 -84.47
C GLU A 726 -14.50 53.57 -85.65
N ALA A 727 -15.35 54.59 -85.63
CA ALA A 727 -15.55 55.50 -86.76
C ALA A 727 -14.30 56.35 -87.02
N GLY A 728 -13.46 55.89 -87.97
CA GLY A 728 -12.21 56.53 -88.36
C GLY A 728 -11.15 55.57 -88.93
N GLU A 729 -11.19 54.29 -88.56
CA GLU A 729 -10.14 53.32 -88.92
C GLU A 729 -10.51 52.41 -90.10
N THR A 730 -10.53 52.95 -91.33
CA THR A 730 -10.58 52.12 -92.54
C THR A 730 -9.66 52.62 -93.66
N PRO A 731 -8.75 51.79 -94.20
CA PRO A 731 -8.07 52.10 -95.47
C PRO A 731 -9.08 52.05 -96.63
N ALA A 732 -9.06 53.05 -97.51
CA ALA A 732 -10.15 53.40 -98.44
C ALA A 732 -10.47 52.38 -99.57
N ASN A 733 -9.75 51.26 -99.67
CA ASN A 733 -9.70 50.38 -100.85
C ASN A 733 -9.94 48.88 -100.56
N ALA A 734 -10.50 48.49 -99.43
CA ALA A 734 -10.77 47.07 -99.12
C ALA A 734 -12.27 46.79 -99.00
N ASN A 735 -12.76 45.73 -99.66
CA ASN A 735 -14.16 45.34 -99.63
C ASN A 735 -14.59 44.93 -98.20
N PRO A 736 -15.65 45.53 -97.65
CA PRO A 736 -16.11 45.23 -96.28
C PRO A 736 -16.67 43.80 -96.14
N PHE A 737 -17.35 43.34 -97.19
CA PHE A 737 -18.02 42.04 -97.25
C PHE A 737 -17.04 40.86 -97.20
N GLU A 738 -15.76 41.07 -97.53
CA GLU A 738 -14.70 40.05 -97.45
C GLU A 738 -14.09 39.91 -96.03
N ARG A 739 -14.29 40.90 -95.14
CA ARG A 739 -13.73 40.90 -93.78
C ARG A 739 -14.59 40.13 -92.80
N ASN A 740 -14.45 38.81 -92.73
CA ASN A 740 -15.27 37.95 -91.86
C ASN A 740 -15.23 38.27 -90.35
N SER A 741 -14.24 39.04 -89.87
CA SER A 741 -14.00 39.31 -88.43
C SER A 741 -14.24 40.76 -87.99
N SER A 742 -14.78 41.65 -88.83
CA SER A 742 -15.10 43.03 -88.43
C SER A 742 -16.55 43.44 -88.70
N LEU A 743 -17.11 44.25 -87.80
CA LEU A 743 -18.45 44.82 -87.90
C LEU A 743 -18.35 46.30 -88.24
N GLU A 744 -18.95 46.65 -89.37
CA GLU A 744 -18.92 48.00 -89.93
C GLU A 744 -20.00 48.88 -89.30
N SER A 745 -19.68 50.15 -89.09
CA SER A 745 -20.69 51.11 -88.62
C SER A 745 -21.78 51.34 -89.69
N PRO A 746 -23.03 51.63 -89.31
CA PRO A 746 -24.11 51.93 -90.26
C PRO A 746 -23.75 53.04 -91.26
N ALA A 747 -23.01 54.06 -90.83
CA ALA A 747 -22.54 55.15 -91.70
C ALA A 747 -21.56 54.68 -92.78
N ILE A 748 -20.74 53.65 -92.52
CA ILE A 748 -19.83 53.07 -93.52
C ILE A 748 -20.67 52.33 -94.59
N LEU A 749 -21.60 51.47 -94.17
CA LEU A 749 -22.51 50.74 -95.06
C LEU A 749 -23.32 51.69 -95.95
N ASP A 750 -23.82 52.78 -95.38
CA ASP A 750 -24.60 53.78 -96.12
C ASP A 750 -23.74 54.49 -97.17
N ASN A 751 -22.51 54.89 -96.82
CA ASN A 751 -21.55 55.50 -97.75
C ASN A 751 -21.08 54.53 -98.85
N LEU A 752 -21.12 53.22 -98.61
CA LEU A 752 -20.83 52.20 -99.62
C LEU A 752 -22.03 51.96 -100.55
N ALA A 753 -23.24 51.96 -100.00
CA ALA A 753 -24.47 51.90 -100.79
C ALA A 753 -24.64 53.15 -101.67
N THR A 754 -24.27 54.35 -101.19
CA THR A 754 -24.25 55.56 -102.03
C THR A 754 -23.21 55.46 -103.14
N LYS A 755 -22.00 55.00 -102.83
CA LYS A 755 -20.89 54.84 -103.78
C LYS A 755 -21.19 53.82 -104.88
N ASN A 756 -21.79 52.68 -104.52
CA ASN A 756 -22.03 51.56 -105.45
C ASN A 756 -23.33 51.71 -106.26
N ALA A 757 -24.26 52.57 -105.85
CA ALA A 757 -25.52 52.82 -106.57
C ALA A 757 -25.45 53.93 -107.63
N GLY A 758 -24.45 54.80 -107.57
CA GLY A 758 -24.40 56.01 -108.40
C GLY A 758 -25.59 56.93 -108.15
N ASN A 759 -26.18 57.48 -109.23
CA ASN A 759 -27.29 58.43 -109.14
C ASN A 759 -28.68 57.77 -108.97
N ASP A 760 -28.79 56.43 -109.02
CA ASP A 760 -30.08 55.74 -109.01
C ASP A 760 -30.65 55.53 -107.60
N ALA A 761 -31.64 56.35 -107.22
CA ALA A 761 -32.28 56.30 -105.90
C ALA A 761 -32.92 54.93 -105.56
N LYS A 762 -33.50 54.22 -106.56
CA LYS A 762 -34.05 52.87 -106.34
C LYS A 762 -32.96 51.84 -106.06
N LYS A 763 -31.87 51.85 -106.84
CA LYS A 763 -30.73 50.95 -106.66
C LYS A 763 -30.00 51.22 -105.35
N ARG A 764 -29.88 52.50 -104.96
CA ARG A 764 -29.33 52.94 -103.67
C ARG A 764 -30.11 52.37 -102.49
N ASN A 765 -31.44 52.42 -102.52
CA ASN A 765 -32.26 51.85 -101.45
C ASN A 765 -32.12 50.32 -101.40
N LEU A 766 -32.12 49.63 -102.54
CA LEU A 766 -32.02 48.16 -102.60
C LEU A 766 -30.65 47.65 -102.10
N LEU A 767 -29.54 48.26 -102.55
CA LEU A 767 -28.20 47.93 -102.06
C LEU A 767 -28.04 48.24 -100.56
N LEU A 768 -28.59 49.36 -100.10
CA LEU A 768 -28.55 49.75 -98.69
C LEU A 768 -29.31 48.74 -97.80
N THR A 769 -30.43 48.19 -98.27
CA THR A 769 -31.15 47.11 -97.58
C THR A 769 -30.37 45.78 -97.60
N GLN A 770 -29.83 45.36 -98.76
CA GLN A 770 -29.02 44.14 -98.88
C GLN A 770 -27.76 44.17 -98.02
N TYR A 771 -27.01 45.28 -98.04
CA TYR A 771 -25.76 45.44 -97.27
C TYR A 771 -26.02 45.40 -95.76
N ARG A 772 -27.12 45.99 -95.28
CA ARG A 772 -27.48 45.96 -93.86
C ARG A 772 -27.98 44.59 -93.41
N TYR A 773 -28.72 43.86 -94.22
CA TYR A 773 -29.08 42.46 -93.93
C TYR A 773 -27.86 41.54 -93.90
N HIS A 774 -26.93 41.70 -94.84
CA HIS A 774 -25.65 40.99 -94.81
C HIS A 774 -24.87 41.28 -93.52
N ALA A 775 -24.75 42.57 -93.15
CA ALA A 775 -24.07 42.98 -91.93
C ALA A 775 -24.78 42.47 -90.66
N LEU A 776 -26.12 42.38 -90.65
CA LEU A 776 -26.91 41.82 -89.55
C LEU A 776 -26.70 40.30 -89.42
N PHE A 777 -26.62 39.58 -90.54
CA PHE A 777 -26.27 38.15 -90.58
C PHE A 777 -24.83 37.91 -90.07
N LYS A 778 -23.89 38.76 -90.49
CA LYS A 778 -22.49 38.79 -90.02
C LYS A 778 -22.40 39.06 -88.50
N ALA A 779 -23.21 39.99 -87.99
CA ALA A 779 -23.34 40.28 -86.56
C ALA A 779 -23.85 39.09 -85.77
N GLY A 780 -24.92 38.43 -86.23
CA GLY A 780 -25.45 37.21 -85.61
C GLY A 780 -24.43 36.06 -85.56
N ARG A 781 -23.64 35.88 -86.63
CA ARG A 781 -22.55 34.88 -86.65
C ARG A 781 -21.43 35.18 -85.66
N ILE A 782 -21.02 36.44 -85.50
CA ILE A 782 -20.02 36.84 -84.50
C ILE A 782 -20.58 36.66 -83.08
N LEU A 783 -21.83 37.04 -82.86
CA LEU A 783 -22.50 36.94 -81.56
C LEU A 783 -22.66 35.47 -81.10
N THR A 784 -23.02 34.54 -81.99
CA THR A 784 -23.10 33.11 -81.63
C THR A 784 -21.73 32.54 -81.23
N GLN A 785 -20.65 32.98 -81.87
CA GLN A 785 -19.29 32.58 -81.50
C GLN A 785 -18.83 33.22 -80.17
N TRP A 786 -19.22 34.45 -79.87
CA TRP A 786 -19.01 35.09 -78.56
C TRP A 786 -19.74 34.36 -77.43
N ILE A 787 -20.98 33.92 -77.68
CA ILE A 787 -21.75 33.07 -76.75
C ILE A 787 -20.97 31.77 -76.48
N ALA A 788 -20.52 31.05 -77.52
CA ALA A 788 -19.78 29.80 -77.36
C ALA A 788 -18.49 29.94 -76.53
N ILE A 789 -17.73 31.02 -76.71
CA ILE A 789 -16.53 31.32 -75.90
C ILE A 789 -16.90 31.53 -74.42
N CYS A 790 -17.96 32.30 -74.16
CA CYS A 790 -18.37 32.57 -72.79
C CYS A 790 -19.01 31.35 -72.11
N GLU A 791 -19.71 30.49 -72.86
CA GLU A 791 -20.22 29.20 -72.36
C GLU A 791 -19.07 28.26 -71.99
N ALA A 792 -18.02 28.18 -72.82
CA ALA A 792 -16.81 27.42 -72.48
C ALA A 792 -16.10 27.97 -71.23
N ARG A 793 -16.03 29.30 -71.05
CA ARG A 793 -15.51 29.92 -69.83
C ARG A 793 -16.38 29.60 -68.61
N TYR A 794 -17.70 29.73 -68.74
CA TYR A 794 -18.68 29.42 -67.69
C TYR A 794 -18.54 27.97 -67.21
N ASN A 795 -18.58 27.01 -68.13
CA ASN A 795 -18.43 25.57 -67.83
C ASN A 795 -17.10 25.26 -67.12
N ASN A 796 -16.01 25.93 -67.51
CA ASN A 796 -14.70 25.76 -66.86
C ASN A 796 -14.64 26.38 -65.45
N LEU A 797 -15.28 27.53 -65.24
CA LEU A 797 -15.41 28.15 -63.91
C LEU A 797 -16.31 27.30 -62.99
N GLU A 798 -17.41 26.76 -63.52
CA GLU A 798 -18.30 25.86 -62.80
C GLU A 798 -17.58 24.59 -62.34
N ARG A 799 -16.79 23.94 -63.22
CA ARG A 799 -15.96 22.78 -62.84
C ARG A 799 -14.96 23.11 -61.73
N LYS A 800 -14.30 24.27 -61.78
CA LYS A 800 -13.39 24.74 -60.71
C LYS A 800 -14.13 24.97 -59.39
N LEU A 801 -15.32 25.58 -59.45
CA LEU A 801 -16.18 25.77 -58.29
C LEU A 801 -16.64 24.43 -57.69
N GLN A 802 -17.09 23.48 -58.50
CA GLN A 802 -17.46 22.13 -58.06
C GLN A 802 -16.28 21.38 -57.41
N ALA A 803 -15.07 21.51 -57.94
CA ALA A 803 -13.86 20.95 -57.33
C ALA A 803 -13.58 21.57 -55.94
N LYS A 804 -13.63 22.90 -55.83
CA LYS A 804 -13.43 23.61 -54.55
C LYS A 804 -14.52 23.32 -53.52
N LEU A 805 -15.77 23.09 -53.94
CA LEU A 805 -16.86 22.65 -53.05
C LEU A 805 -16.63 21.23 -52.52
N ARG A 806 -16.02 20.33 -53.30
CA ARG A 806 -15.61 18.99 -52.81
C ARG A 806 -14.45 19.08 -51.82
N GLU A 807 -13.49 19.96 -52.07
CA GLU A 807 -12.37 20.26 -51.16
C GLU A 807 -12.87 20.82 -49.82
N GLN A 808 -13.82 21.76 -49.86
CA GLN A 808 -14.51 22.28 -48.67
C GLN A 808 -15.23 21.15 -47.90
N ALA A 809 -16.00 20.29 -48.58
CA ALA A 809 -16.70 19.18 -47.94
C ALA A 809 -15.73 18.17 -47.30
N ALA A 810 -14.60 17.88 -47.96
CA ALA A 810 -13.55 17.02 -47.41
C ALA A 810 -12.88 17.65 -46.17
N LYS A 811 -12.61 18.96 -46.19
CA LYS A 811 -12.05 19.69 -45.04
C LYS A 811 -13.03 19.78 -43.87
N ILE A 812 -14.32 20.02 -44.12
CA ILE A 812 -15.37 19.95 -43.08
C ILE A 812 -15.41 18.56 -42.44
N ALA A 813 -15.37 17.49 -43.24
CA ALA A 813 -15.31 16.11 -42.71
C ALA A 813 -14.01 15.83 -41.92
N GLN A 814 -12.87 16.41 -42.32
CA GLN A 814 -11.62 16.35 -41.55
C GLN A 814 -11.76 17.07 -40.20
N ILE A 815 -12.37 18.25 -40.19
CA ILE A 815 -12.61 19.08 -38.99
C ILE A 815 -13.57 18.36 -38.02
N ASP A 816 -14.68 17.80 -38.51
CA ASP A 816 -15.62 17.00 -37.70
C ASP A 816 -14.92 15.75 -37.10
N LYS A 817 -14.05 15.08 -37.87
CA LYS A 817 -13.25 13.94 -37.37
C LYS A 817 -12.28 14.39 -36.27
N LEU A 818 -11.58 15.52 -36.47
CA LEU A 818 -10.66 16.07 -35.46
C LEU A 818 -11.40 16.50 -34.19
N ALA A 819 -12.56 17.16 -34.30
CA ALA A 819 -13.40 17.51 -33.16
C ALA A 819 -13.88 16.27 -32.38
N GLY A 820 -14.25 15.20 -33.09
CA GLY A 820 -14.59 13.91 -32.48
C GLY A 820 -13.41 13.29 -31.72
N LEU A 821 -12.21 13.32 -32.31
CA LEU A 821 -10.98 12.83 -31.67
C LEU A 821 -10.60 13.66 -30.44
N ILE A 822 -10.68 15.00 -30.52
CA ILE A 822 -10.43 15.90 -29.38
C ILE A 822 -11.37 15.57 -28.21
N ARG A 823 -12.68 15.37 -28.48
CA ARG A 823 -13.64 15.02 -27.42
C ARG A 823 -13.29 13.69 -26.74
N VAL A 824 -13.00 12.65 -27.51
CA VAL A 824 -12.62 11.34 -26.95
C VAL A 824 -11.29 11.43 -26.18
N ALA A 825 -10.30 12.12 -26.74
CA ALA A 825 -9.00 12.32 -26.10
C ALA A 825 -9.07 13.17 -24.82
N ARG A 826 -10.09 14.01 -24.69
CA ARG A 826 -10.40 14.76 -23.47
C ARG A 826 -11.14 13.92 -22.44
N GLU A 827 -12.14 13.15 -22.84
CA GLU A 827 -12.84 12.20 -21.97
C GLU A 827 -11.84 11.18 -21.37
N THR A 828 -10.85 10.72 -22.13
CA THR A 828 -9.75 9.89 -21.59
C THR A 828 -8.81 10.68 -20.68
N LEU A 829 -8.43 11.93 -21.02
CA LEU A 829 -7.59 12.76 -20.15
C LEU A 829 -8.25 13.03 -18.79
N GLU A 830 -9.54 13.38 -18.75
CA GLU A 830 -10.28 13.64 -17.51
C GLU A 830 -10.42 12.38 -16.63
N ASN A 831 -10.57 11.20 -17.24
CA ASN A 831 -10.57 9.93 -16.51
C ASN A 831 -9.19 9.58 -15.94
N ILE A 832 -8.12 9.81 -16.72
CA ILE A 832 -6.74 9.60 -16.28
C ILE A 832 -6.35 10.63 -15.20
N ASP A 833 -6.82 11.87 -15.29
CA ASP A 833 -6.53 12.92 -14.29
C ASP A 833 -7.14 12.61 -12.93
N ARG A 834 -8.37 12.08 -12.87
CA ARG A 834 -8.97 11.61 -11.61
C ARG A 834 -8.10 10.53 -10.96
N PHE A 835 -7.67 9.52 -11.73
CA PHE A 835 -6.79 8.46 -11.27
C PHE A 835 -5.41 8.99 -10.83
N ARG A 836 -4.86 9.97 -11.55
CA ARG A 836 -3.60 10.64 -11.19
C ARG A 836 -3.73 11.41 -9.87
N VAL A 837 -4.82 12.13 -9.65
CA VAL A 837 -5.08 12.88 -8.40
C VAL A 837 -5.26 11.92 -7.22
N GLU A 838 -5.92 10.77 -7.42
CA GLU A 838 -6.01 9.69 -6.44
C GLU A 838 -4.62 9.15 -6.06
N GLN A 839 -3.80 8.73 -7.05
CA GLN A 839 -2.45 8.21 -6.79
C GLN A 839 -1.48 9.26 -6.19
N LEU A 840 -1.65 10.55 -6.51
CA LEU A 840 -0.92 11.64 -5.85
C LEU A 840 -1.41 11.87 -4.41
N GLY A 841 -2.70 11.67 -4.14
CA GLY A 841 -3.28 11.67 -2.81
C GLY A 841 -2.68 10.56 -1.94
N ASP A 842 -2.66 9.33 -2.44
CA ASP A 842 -2.06 8.17 -1.78
C ASP A 842 -0.58 8.42 -1.41
N TYR A 843 0.20 8.95 -2.37
CA TYR A 843 1.60 9.32 -2.14
C TYR A 843 1.76 10.42 -1.08
N GLY A 844 0.90 11.46 -1.11
CA GLY A 844 0.89 12.52 -0.11
C GLY A 844 0.48 12.05 1.29
N VAL A 845 -0.35 11.00 1.40
CA VAL A 845 -0.66 10.34 2.68
C VAL A 845 0.56 9.55 3.17
N ALA A 846 1.20 8.76 2.31
CA ALA A 846 2.40 7.99 2.68
C ALA A 846 3.55 8.89 3.18
N GLN A 847 3.77 10.06 2.55
CA GLN A 847 4.71 11.07 3.02
C GLN A 847 4.40 11.57 4.45
N ARG A 848 3.13 11.85 4.74
CA ARG A 848 2.72 12.31 6.09
C ARG A 848 2.88 11.24 7.15
N LEU A 849 2.50 10.00 6.83
CA LEU A 849 2.66 8.86 7.76
C LEU A 849 4.13 8.64 8.13
N LEU A 850 5.07 8.83 7.20
CA LEU A 850 6.50 8.69 7.51
C LEU A 850 7.05 9.86 8.34
N ASP A 851 6.63 11.10 8.05
CA ASP A 851 6.95 12.29 8.87
C ASP A 851 6.39 12.14 10.31
N GLU A 852 5.22 11.52 10.46
CA GLU A 852 4.64 11.17 11.77
C GLU A 852 5.38 10.01 12.46
N ASP A 853 5.78 8.96 11.74
CA ASP A 853 6.56 7.85 12.29
C ASP A 853 7.92 8.30 12.81
N TRP A 854 8.69 9.03 11.99
CA TRP A 854 10.00 9.54 12.38
C TRP A 854 9.93 10.49 13.59
N ARG A 855 8.90 11.34 13.69
CA ARG A 855 8.64 12.15 14.90
C ARG A 855 8.28 11.31 16.12
N ARG A 856 7.49 10.25 15.96
CA ARG A 856 7.13 9.32 17.05
C ARG A 856 8.37 8.58 17.56
N VAL A 857 9.20 8.07 16.66
CA VAL A 857 10.47 7.40 16.97
C VAL A 857 11.43 8.35 17.71
N TYR A 858 11.54 9.61 17.25
CA TYR A 858 12.33 10.63 17.94
C TYR A 858 11.84 10.89 19.38
N ALA A 859 10.53 11.07 19.58
CA ALA A 859 9.95 11.28 20.91
C ALA A 859 10.19 10.08 21.84
N LEU A 860 10.09 8.84 21.32
CA LEU A 860 10.39 7.63 22.08
C LEU A 860 11.87 7.52 22.46
N ASP A 861 12.80 7.90 21.58
CA ASP A 861 14.23 7.89 21.92
C ASP A 861 14.62 9.02 22.88
N GLN A 862 13.93 10.17 22.84
CA GLN A 862 14.04 11.20 23.87
C GLN A 862 13.55 10.70 25.25
N GLU A 863 12.37 10.05 25.32
CA GLU A 863 11.88 9.44 26.57
C GLU A 863 12.87 8.39 27.11
N ARG A 864 13.32 7.48 26.24
CA ARG A 864 14.34 6.45 26.53
C ARG A 864 15.62 7.08 27.07
N THR A 865 16.15 8.09 26.39
CA THR A 865 17.38 8.79 26.80
C THR A 865 17.20 9.50 28.14
N ARG A 866 16.05 10.15 28.38
CA ARG A 866 15.69 10.74 29.68
C ARG A 866 15.72 9.69 30.78
N ILE A 867 15.07 8.55 30.59
CA ILE A 867 14.98 7.49 31.60
C ILE A 867 16.38 6.92 31.90
N LEU A 868 17.14 6.56 30.87
CA LEU A 868 18.48 5.96 30.99
C LEU A 868 19.55 6.91 31.56
N THR A 869 19.36 8.23 31.49
CA THR A 869 20.31 9.22 32.02
C THR A 869 19.92 9.83 33.37
N SER A 870 18.62 10.04 33.62
CA SER A 870 18.13 10.80 34.78
C SER A 870 17.24 10.04 35.76
N ALA A 871 16.63 8.92 35.35
CA ALA A 871 15.64 8.19 36.16
C ALA A 871 16.17 6.88 36.78
N LEU A 872 17.43 6.51 36.51
CA LEU A 872 18.06 5.31 37.08
C LEU A 872 18.25 5.46 38.60
N ARG A 873 17.75 4.48 39.36
CA ARG A 873 17.79 4.46 40.84
C ARG A 873 19.03 3.74 41.38
N GLY A 874 19.56 2.78 40.63
CA GLY A 874 20.74 2.02 41.04
C GLY A 874 21.29 1.13 39.93
N LEU A 875 22.58 0.82 40.01
CA LEU A 875 23.27 -0.13 39.13
C LEU A 875 23.57 -1.40 39.93
N TYR A 876 23.06 -2.52 39.46
CA TYR A 876 23.29 -3.84 40.04
C TYR A 876 23.85 -4.77 38.98
N TYR A 877 24.32 -5.94 39.39
CA TYR A 877 24.89 -6.91 38.47
C TYR A 877 24.67 -8.35 38.91
N VAL A 878 24.66 -9.25 37.93
CA VAL A 878 24.50 -10.69 38.06
C VAL A 878 25.42 -11.40 37.06
N ARG A 879 26.21 -12.36 37.52
CA ARG A 879 27.00 -13.27 36.68
C ARG A 879 26.09 -14.09 35.77
N GLU A 880 26.27 -14.05 34.46
CA GLU A 880 25.51 -14.85 33.50
C GLU A 880 25.86 -16.35 33.63
N ARG A 881 24.93 -17.25 33.28
CA ARG A 881 25.27 -18.67 33.05
C ARG A 881 25.91 -18.79 31.68
N SER A 882 27.07 -19.44 31.58
CA SER A 882 27.75 -19.73 30.31
C SER A 882 27.04 -20.77 29.42
N THR A 883 25.87 -21.26 29.82
CA THR A 883 24.95 -22.04 29.00
C THR A 883 24.03 -21.10 28.22
N PRO A 884 23.90 -21.22 26.88
CA PRO A 884 23.09 -20.32 26.04
C PRO A 884 21.57 -20.59 26.18
N VAL A 885 21.05 -20.35 27.39
CA VAL A 885 19.62 -20.43 27.76
C VAL A 885 19.06 -19.01 28.01
N SER A 886 19.94 -17.99 27.93
CA SER A 886 19.68 -16.56 28.15
C SER A 886 19.69 -15.73 26.87
N ALA A 887 19.76 -16.36 25.69
CA ALA A 887 19.29 -15.72 24.48
C ALA A 887 17.84 -15.28 24.69
N ALA A 888 17.49 -14.07 24.27
CA ALA A 888 16.09 -13.63 24.28
C ALA A 888 15.24 -14.72 23.60
N LEU A 889 14.08 -15.05 24.18
CA LEU A 889 13.10 -15.82 23.42
C LEU A 889 12.86 -15.07 22.12
N ALA A 890 12.92 -15.79 21.00
CA ALA A 890 12.59 -15.22 19.72
C ALA A 890 11.21 -14.56 19.81
N ASP A 891 11.10 -13.36 19.24
CA ASP A 891 9.87 -12.56 19.15
C ASP A 891 8.63 -13.47 18.99
N PRO A 892 7.58 -13.32 19.81
CA PRO A 892 6.39 -14.17 19.73
C PRO A 892 5.71 -14.20 18.35
N LEU A 893 6.07 -13.31 17.41
CA LEU A 893 5.73 -13.46 15.99
C LEU A 893 6.28 -14.76 15.34
N LEU A 894 7.35 -15.34 15.88
CA LEU A 894 7.89 -16.66 15.51
C LEU A 894 7.21 -17.85 16.22
N LEU A 895 6.26 -17.60 17.14
CA LEU A 895 5.33 -18.62 17.66
C LEU A 895 4.09 -18.80 16.76
N ARG A 896 4.10 -18.23 15.54
CA ARG A 896 3.27 -18.75 14.45
C ARG A 896 3.72 -20.17 14.10
N HIS A 897 2.78 -21.02 13.73
CA HIS A 897 2.98 -22.36 13.17
C HIS A 897 3.87 -22.28 11.90
N GLY A 898 5.19 -22.38 12.07
CA GLY A 898 6.19 -22.16 11.03
C GLY A 898 6.60 -23.41 10.25
N SER A 899 6.21 -24.61 10.70
CA SER A 899 6.58 -25.87 10.07
C SER A 899 5.36 -26.63 9.52
N SER A 900 5.52 -27.39 8.44
CA SER A 900 4.45 -28.26 7.91
C SER A 900 4.17 -29.50 8.77
N ARG A 901 4.81 -29.62 9.94
CA ARG A 901 4.50 -30.62 10.97
C ARG A 901 3.70 -30.04 12.13
N ASP A 902 3.38 -28.75 12.09
CA ASP A 902 2.70 -28.07 13.18
C ASP A 902 1.21 -28.41 13.20
N ILE A 903 0.66 -28.40 14.42
CA ILE A 903 -0.73 -28.69 14.75
C ILE A 903 -1.65 -27.71 13.99
N VAL A 904 -2.77 -28.21 13.47
CA VAL A 904 -3.83 -27.39 12.84
C VAL A 904 -4.27 -26.28 13.81
N PRO A 905 -4.20 -24.99 13.41
CA PRO A 905 -4.43 -23.88 14.34
C PRO A 905 -5.92 -23.67 14.67
N GLY A 906 -6.24 -23.58 15.96
CA GLY A 906 -7.56 -23.16 16.45
C GLY A 906 -8.70 -24.16 16.30
N CYS A 907 -8.36 -25.45 16.20
CA CYS A 907 -9.29 -26.57 16.06
C CYS A 907 -9.09 -27.57 17.19
N ASP A 908 -10.19 -28.08 17.74
CA ASP A 908 -10.17 -29.12 18.77
C ASP A 908 -10.04 -30.51 18.11
N TRP A 909 -9.25 -31.39 18.73
CA TRP A 909 -8.84 -32.68 18.15
C TRP A 909 -9.58 -33.89 18.74
N GLU A 910 -10.51 -33.64 19.65
CA GLU A 910 -11.26 -34.68 20.37
C GLU A 910 -12.62 -35.00 19.70
N ASP A 911 -13.07 -34.17 18.75
CA ASP A 911 -14.34 -34.32 18.05
C ASP A 911 -14.24 -35.26 16.83
N GLU A 912 -15.23 -36.15 16.66
CA GLU A 912 -15.36 -36.97 15.46
C GLU A 912 -15.88 -36.13 14.28
N VAL A 913 -14.97 -35.73 13.39
CA VAL A 913 -15.25 -34.86 12.24
C VAL A 913 -15.84 -35.62 11.05
N GLU A 914 -17.03 -35.19 10.60
CA GLU A 914 -17.57 -35.51 9.28
C GLU A 914 -17.70 -34.24 8.41
N LEU A 915 -17.33 -34.32 7.13
CA LEU A 915 -17.52 -33.25 6.16
C LEU A 915 -18.90 -33.37 5.47
N PRO A 916 -19.61 -32.26 5.16
CA PRO A 916 -20.88 -32.32 4.45
C PRO A 916 -20.79 -33.05 3.10
N GLU A 917 -21.82 -33.84 2.76
CA GLU A 917 -21.85 -34.67 1.55
C GLU A 917 -21.59 -33.88 0.25
N ALA A 918 -22.05 -32.62 0.19
CA ALA A 918 -21.80 -31.72 -0.94
C ALA A 918 -20.31 -31.33 -1.13
N ILE A 919 -19.50 -31.41 -0.07
CA ILE A 919 -18.09 -31.02 -0.04
C ILE A 919 -17.17 -32.24 -0.24
N ALA A 920 -17.62 -33.45 0.12
CA ALA A 920 -16.85 -34.69 -0.03
C ALA A 920 -16.23 -34.90 -1.43
N PRO A 921 -16.89 -34.59 -2.58
CA PRO A 921 -16.28 -34.69 -3.90
C PRO A 921 -15.04 -33.79 -4.07
N PHE A 922 -15.00 -32.63 -3.42
CA PHE A 922 -13.85 -31.73 -3.45
C PHE A 922 -12.71 -32.25 -2.58
N PHE A 923 -13.02 -32.77 -1.39
CA PHE A 923 -12.02 -33.37 -0.50
C PHE A 923 -11.37 -34.62 -1.09
N HIS A 924 -12.16 -35.44 -1.81
CA HIS A 924 -11.64 -36.55 -2.61
C HIS A 924 -10.67 -36.09 -3.71
N THR A 925 -10.83 -34.90 -4.31
CA THR A 925 -9.83 -34.38 -5.26
C THR A 925 -8.53 -33.99 -4.57
N VAL A 926 -8.58 -33.40 -3.38
CA VAL A 926 -7.39 -33.08 -2.58
C VAL A 926 -6.65 -34.36 -2.16
N SER A 927 -7.40 -35.42 -1.83
CA SER A 927 -6.84 -36.75 -1.53
C SER A 927 -6.14 -37.42 -2.73
N GLU A 928 -6.38 -36.97 -3.96
CA GLU A 928 -5.72 -37.48 -5.18
C GLU A 928 -4.47 -36.67 -5.61
N ILE A 929 -4.07 -35.65 -4.84
CA ILE A 929 -2.85 -34.87 -5.09
C ILE A 929 -1.60 -35.79 -5.03
N PRO A 930 -0.68 -35.73 -6.02
CA PRO A 930 0.54 -36.54 -6.04
C PRO A 930 1.45 -36.33 -4.83
N ILE A 931 2.12 -37.40 -4.38
CA ILE A 931 2.99 -37.40 -3.20
C ILE A 931 4.14 -36.38 -3.30
N ALA A 932 4.70 -36.21 -4.51
CA ALA A 932 5.78 -35.25 -4.77
C ALA A 932 5.39 -33.79 -4.48
N ASP A 933 4.10 -33.45 -4.50
CA ASP A 933 3.61 -32.09 -4.29
C ASP A 933 3.36 -31.76 -2.80
N TRP A 934 3.49 -32.72 -1.87
CA TRP A 934 3.29 -32.52 -0.42
C TRP A 934 4.62 -32.29 0.33
N THR A 935 4.73 -31.20 1.11
CA THR A 935 5.97 -30.90 1.89
C THR A 935 6.35 -32.00 2.87
N ARG A 936 5.36 -32.51 3.63
CA ARG A 936 5.57 -33.51 4.68
C ARG A 936 6.06 -34.86 4.13
N LEU A 937 5.65 -35.22 2.91
CA LEU A 937 5.95 -36.52 2.30
C LEU A 937 7.19 -36.51 1.38
N ASN A 938 7.60 -35.34 0.89
CA ASN A 938 8.80 -35.18 0.05
C ASN A 938 10.10 -35.79 0.65
N PRO A 939 10.46 -35.60 1.95
CA PRO A 939 11.63 -36.27 2.53
C PRO A 939 11.47 -37.79 2.71
N LEU A 940 10.25 -38.33 2.53
CA LEU A 940 9.91 -39.73 2.71
C LEU A 940 9.81 -40.51 1.39
N LEU A 941 10.05 -39.87 0.24
CA LEU A 941 10.04 -40.51 -1.09
C LEU A 941 10.92 -41.78 -1.21
N PRO A 942 12.08 -41.92 -0.54
CA PRO A 942 12.85 -43.18 -0.57
C PRO A 942 12.13 -44.39 0.07
N LYS A 943 11.08 -44.14 0.88
CA LYS A 943 10.26 -45.18 1.54
C LYS A 943 9.00 -45.56 0.74
N LEU A 944 8.88 -45.10 -0.52
CA LEU A 944 7.77 -45.49 -1.39
C LEU A 944 7.68 -47.02 -1.56
N PRO A 945 6.47 -47.56 -1.82
CA PRO A 945 6.27 -48.98 -2.10
C PRO A 945 7.24 -49.53 -3.18
N PRO A 946 7.71 -50.78 -3.06
CA PRO A 946 8.59 -51.38 -4.05
C PRO A 946 7.88 -51.48 -5.42
N PHE A 947 8.63 -51.30 -6.50
CA PHE A 947 8.10 -51.25 -7.88
C PHE A 947 7.26 -52.48 -8.29
N GLN A 948 7.46 -53.63 -7.64
CA GLN A 948 6.65 -54.84 -7.81
C GLN A 948 5.16 -54.63 -7.48
N GLN A 949 4.85 -53.67 -6.60
CA GLN A 949 3.48 -53.33 -6.20
C GLN A 949 2.81 -52.30 -7.14
N PHE A 950 3.55 -51.68 -8.06
CA PHE A 950 3.00 -50.61 -8.92
C PHE A 950 1.92 -51.11 -9.87
N THR A 951 1.96 -52.36 -10.32
CA THR A 951 0.90 -52.97 -11.14
C THR A 951 -0.41 -53.09 -10.36
N PHE A 952 -0.34 -53.54 -9.10
CA PHE A 952 -1.48 -53.62 -8.20
C PHE A 952 -2.03 -52.23 -7.84
N LEU A 953 -1.16 -51.29 -7.47
CA LEU A 953 -1.56 -49.91 -7.17
C LEU A 953 -2.19 -49.22 -8.40
N ALA A 954 -1.67 -49.45 -9.62
CA ALA A 954 -2.29 -48.96 -10.85
C ALA A 954 -3.71 -49.51 -11.06
N GLN A 955 -3.95 -50.79 -10.76
CA GLN A 955 -5.29 -51.40 -10.85
C GLN A 955 -6.25 -50.86 -9.78
N MET A 956 -5.78 -50.69 -8.54
CA MET A 956 -6.57 -50.07 -7.45
C MET A 956 -6.92 -48.62 -7.76
N ARG A 957 -5.96 -47.85 -8.30
CA ARG A 957 -6.16 -46.47 -8.76
C ARG A 957 -7.16 -46.42 -9.91
N GLN A 958 -6.99 -47.22 -10.96
CA GLN A 958 -7.93 -47.27 -12.09
C GLN A 958 -9.35 -47.70 -11.69
N THR A 959 -9.48 -48.63 -10.75
CA THR A 959 -10.79 -49.01 -10.21
C THR A 959 -11.39 -47.90 -9.35
N ARG A 960 -10.60 -47.19 -8.53
CA ARG A 960 -11.07 -46.00 -7.79
C ARG A 960 -11.55 -44.88 -8.71
N PHE A 961 -10.79 -44.51 -9.75
CA PHE A 961 -11.23 -43.48 -10.71
C PHE A 961 -12.44 -43.92 -11.57
N LYS A 962 -12.67 -45.23 -11.76
CA LYS A 962 -13.92 -45.75 -12.38
C LYS A 962 -15.09 -45.79 -11.40
N ALA A 963 -14.83 -46.13 -10.13
CA ALA A 963 -15.80 -46.18 -9.03
C ALA A 963 -16.10 -44.81 -8.42
N ARG A 964 -15.34 -43.77 -8.81
CA ARG A 964 -15.66 -42.34 -8.70
C ARG A 964 -16.26 -41.85 -10.02
N PRO A 965 -17.49 -42.25 -10.40
CA PRO A 965 -18.20 -41.46 -11.39
C PRO A 965 -18.30 -40.04 -10.83
N LEU A 966 -17.79 -39.08 -11.58
CA LEU A 966 -18.44 -37.89 -12.14
C LEU A 966 -19.89 -37.52 -11.71
N THR A 967 -20.34 -37.92 -10.53
CA THR A 967 -21.65 -37.59 -9.95
C THR A 967 -21.65 -36.14 -9.52
N LEU A 968 -22.22 -35.30 -10.38
CA LEU A 968 -23.11 -34.28 -9.84
C LEU A 968 -24.15 -35.02 -8.98
N PRO A 969 -24.39 -34.64 -7.72
CA PRO A 969 -25.55 -35.15 -6.99
C PRO A 969 -26.79 -34.94 -7.86
N GLY A 970 -27.65 -35.97 -7.92
CA GLY A 970 -28.80 -35.97 -8.83
C GLY A 970 -29.79 -34.89 -8.44
N GLY A 971 -29.72 -33.74 -9.12
CA GLY A 971 -30.49 -32.56 -8.75
C GLY A 971 -32.00 -32.80 -8.72
N GLY A 972 -32.56 -32.84 -7.51
CA GLY A 972 -33.93 -32.37 -7.31
C GLY A 972 -34.01 -30.92 -7.78
N ALA A 973 -35.04 -30.57 -8.55
CA ALA A 973 -35.12 -29.33 -9.32
C ALA A 973 -35.33 -28.03 -8.50
N GLY A 974 -34.76 -27.95 -7.29
CA GLY A 974 -34.85 -26.80 -6.40
C GLY A 974 -33.66 -26.59 -5.45
N ASP A 975 -32.59 -27.39 -5.54
CA ASP A 975 -31.45 -27.26 -4.64
C ASP A 975 -30.43 -26.20 -5.11
N THR A 976 -30.57 -24.98 -4.60
CA THR A 976 -29.77 -23.81 -4.99
C THR A 976 -28.26 -23.99 -4.73
N LEU A 977 -27.90 -24.86 -3.79
CA LEU A 977 -26.51 -25.12 -3.42
C LEU A 977 -25.77 -25.84 -4.56
N GLN A 978 -26.42 -26.83 -5.17
CA GLN A 978 -25.85 -27.60 -6.27
C GLN A 978 -25.63 -26.71 -7.51
N THR A 979 -26.53 -25.75 -7.76
CA THR A 979 -26.38 -24.81 -8.88
C THR A 979 -25.17 -23.89 -8.72
N ARG A 980 -24.88 -23.39 -7.50
CA ARG A 980 -23.70 -22.52 -7.26
C ARG A 980 -22.38 -23.31 -7.28
N LEU A 981 -22.37 -24.55 -6.79
CA LEU A 981 -21.18 -25.40 -6.83
C LEU A 981 -20.86 -25.94 -8.24
N GLN A 982 -21.78 -25.84 -9.20
CA GLN A 982 -21.65 -26.46 -10.53
C GLN A 982 -20.38 -26.01 -11.29
N THR A 983 -20.00 -24.73 -11.21
CA THR A 983 -18.80 -24.19 -11.88
C THR A 983 -17.53 -24.81 -11.30
N VAL A 984 -17.43 -24.90 -9.98
CA VAL A 984 -16.27 -25.47 -9.27
C VAL A 984 -16.21 -26.99 -9.44
N HIS A 985 -17.35 -27.69 -9.47
CA HIS A 985 -17.42 -29.12 -9.80
C HIS A 985 -16.88 -29.43 -11.21
N LEU A 986 -17.17 -28.59 -12.21
CA LEU A 986 -16.64 -28.76 -13.56
C LEU A 986 -15.11 -28.59 -13.62
N GLN A 987 -14.55 -27.66 -12.83
CA GLN A 987 -13.11 -27.48 -12.69
C GLN A 987 -12.46 -28.68 -12.00
N ASN A 988 -13.02 -29.18 -10.89
CA ASN A 988 -12.50 -30.36 -10.21
C ASN A 988 -12.60 -31.64 -11.06
N ARG A 989 -13.66 -31.77 -11.85
CA ARG A 989 -13.79 -32.85 -12.84
C ARG A 989 -12.65 -32.86 -13.85
N SER A 990 -12.21 -31.70 -14.35
CA SER A 990 -11.13 -31.65 -15.35
C SER A 990 -9.78 -32.04 -14.72
N LEU A 991 -9.51 -31.65 -13.46
CA LEU A 991 -8.32 -32.07 -12.71
C LEU A 991 -8.29 -33.59 -12.48
N LEU A 992 -9.39 -34.19 -12.01
CA LEU A 992 -9.50 -35.65 -11.84
C LEU A 992 -9.28 -36.40 -13.15
N GLN A 993 -9.78 -35.89 -14.28
CA GLN A 993 -9.55 -36.50 -15.60
C GLN A 993 -8.09 -36.43 -16.03
N GLN A 994 -7.37 -35.35 -15.72
CA GLN A 994 -5.92 -35.24 -15.97
C GLN A 994 -5.13 -36.25 -15.12
N TRP A 995 -5.41 -36.36 -13.82
CA TRP A 995 -4.72 -37.30 -12.92
C TRP A 995 -5.08 -38.78 -13.14
N ALA A 996 -6.27 -39.07 -13.66
CA ALA A 996 -6.67 -40.41 -14.10
C ALA A 996 -5.92 -40.85 -15.38
N GLY A 997 -5.42 -39.90 -16.19
CA GLY A 997 -4.59 -40.16 -17.36
C GLY A 997 -3.12 -40.50 -17.03
N LEU A 998 -2.67 -40.28 -15.79
CA LEU A 998 -1.31 -40.57 -15.36
C LEU A 998 -1.12 -42.06 -15.05
N THR A 999 -0.15 -42.69 -15.72
CA THR A 999 0.20 -44.11 -15.53
C THR A 999 1.51 -44.27 -14.77
N LEU A 1000 1.60 -45.31 -13.92
CA LEU A 1000 2.82 -45.61 -13.19
C LEU A 1000 3.93 -46.10 -14.14
N PRO A 1001 5.19 -45.68 -13.93
CA PRO A 1001 6.30 -46.04 -14.81
C PRO A 1001 6.64 -47.53 -14.70
N ALA A 1002 6.91 -48.16 -15.86
CA ALA A 1002 7.56 -49.46 -15.88
C ALA A 1002 9.02 -49.34 -15.44
N PHE A 1003 9.55 -50.37 -14.78
CA PHE A 1003 10.96 -50.43 -14.40
C PHE A 1003 11.83 -50.69 -15.64
N THR A 1004 12.70 -49.75 -16.00
CA THR A 1004 13.49 -49.80 -17.25
C THR A 1004 15.01 -49.72 -17.07
N SER A 1005 15.53 -48.98 -16.08
CA SER A 1005 16.99 -48.80 -15.91
C SER A 1005 17.47 -48.51 -14.48
N SER A 1006 16.75 -47.70 -13.69
CA SER A 1006 17.18 -47.28 -12.35
C SER A 1006 16.02 -47.23 -11.35
N SER A 1007 16.21 -47.82 -10.17
CA SER A 1007 15.22 -47.82 -9.09
C SER A 1007 14.88 -46.42 -8.60
N LEU A 1008 15.89 -45.56 -8.42
CA LEU A 1008 15.70 -44.17 -7.99
C LEU A 1008 14.93 -43.33 -9.02
N GLN A 1009 15.19 -43.53 -10.32
CA GLN A 1009 14.45 -42.84 -11.38
C GLN A 1009 13.01 -43.36 -11.50
N THR A 1010 12.80 -44.67 -11.33
CA THR A 1010 11.46 -45.27 -11.35
C THR A 1010 10.63 -44.83 -10.12
N GLN A 1011 11.25 -44.71 -8.94
CA GLN A 1011 10.61 -44.20 -7.73
C GLN A 1011 10.28 -42.69 -7.82
N SER A 1012 11.20 -41.84 -8.33
CA SER A 1012 10.92 -40.41 -8.47
C SER A 1012 9.89 -40.10 -9.56
N ALA A 1013 9.81 -40.92 -10.61
CA ALA A 1013 8.72 -40.86 -11.58
C ALA A 1013 7.38 -41.34 -10.98
N ALA A 1014 7.39 -42.41 -10.17
CA ALA A 1014 6.18 -42.90 -9.49
C ALA A 1014 5.64 -41.91 -8.44
N ALA A 1015 6.51 -41.16 -7.76
CA ALA A 1015 6.16 -40.10 -6.81
C ALA A 1015 5.28 -38.98 -7.40
N LYS A 1016 5.39 -38.74 -8.72
CA LYS A 1016 4.58 -37.74 -9.46
C LYS A 1016 3.22 -38.29 -9.91
N VAL A 1017 2.96 -39.58 -9.69
CA VAL A 1017 1.73 -40.26 -10.09
C VAL A 1017 0.94 -40.69 -8.86
N LEU A 1018 1.54 -41.51 -7.99
CA LEU A 1018 0.92 -42.02 -6.76
C LEU A 1018 0.37 -40.86 -5.91
N SER A 1019 -0.88 -40.99 -5.45
CA SER A 1019 -1.56 -39.98 -4.63
C SER A 1019 -1.49 -40.27 -3.12
N LEU A 1020 -1.93 -39.30 -2.31
CA LEU A 1020 -2.09 -39.47 -0.86
C LEU A 1020 -2.98 -40.68 -0.53
N GLU A 1021 -4.10 -40.81 -1.24
CA GLU A 1021 -5.06 -41.91 -1.07
C GLU A 1021 -4.52 -43.27 -1.55
N ASP A 1022 -3.66 -43.30 -2.57
CA ASP A 1022 -2.93 -44.52 -2.96
C ASP A 1022 -2.05 -45.05 -1.81
N LEU A 1023 -1.41 -44.16 -1.03
CA LEU A 1023 -0.60 -44.57 0.14
C LEU A 1023 -1.43 -44.92 1.38
N ALA A 1024 -2.53 -44.21 1.63
CA ALA A 1024 -3.40 -44.48 2.79
C ALA A 1024 -4.08 -45.87 2.69
N LEU A 1025 -4.37 -46.32 1.46
CA LEU A 1025 -4.94 -47.64 1.19
C LEU A 1025 -3.87 -48.75 1.03
N ALA A 1026 -2.62 -48.40 0.72
CA ALA A 1026 -1.54 -49.37 0.55
C ALA A 1026 -1.01 -49.92 1.88
N SER A 1027 -0.62 -51.20 1.89
CA SER A 1027 0.15 -51.79 2.98
C SER A 1027 1.63 -51.38 2.88
N GLY A 1028 2.06 -50.37 3.63
CA GLY A 1028 3.46 -49.91 3.61
C GLY A 1028 3.82 -48.93 4.74
N PRO A 1029 5.12 -48.59 4.88
CA PRO A 1029 5.64 -47.76 5.97
C PRO A 1029 5.20 -46.29 5.92
N LEU A 1030 4.53 -45.86 4.84
CA LEU A 1030 3.99 -44.51 4.67
C LEU A 1030 2.48 -44.42 4.96
N ARG A 1031 1.82 -45.55 5.25
CA ARG A 1031 0.36 -45.56 5.46
C ARG A 1031 -0.07 -44.66 6.62
N SER A 1032 0.60 -44.73 7.77
CA SER A 1032 0.28 -43.92 8.94
C SER A 1032 0.51 -42.43 8.72
N GLU A 1033 1.58 -42.06 8.00
CA GLU A 1033 1.89 -40.65 7.68
C GLU A 1033 0.90 -40.08 6.64
N ALA A 1034 0.53 -40.88 5.63
CA ALA A 1034 -0.46 -40.50 4.63
C ALA A 1034 -1.87 -40.38 5.22
N GLN A 1035 -2.26 -41.30 6.09
CA GLN A 1035 -3.52 -41.25 6.81
C GLN A 1035 -3.55 -40.05 7.78
N ALA A 1036 -2.54 -39.86 8.63
CA ALA A 1036 -2.47 -38.73 9.54
C ALA A 1036 -2.51 -37.37 8.81
N LEU A 1037 -1.88 -37.24 7.63
CA LEU A 1037 -1.99 -36.02 6.82
C LEU A 1037 -3.39 -35.84 6.22
N ARG A 1038 -4.04 -36.91 5.76
CA ARG A 1038 -5.43 -36.86 5.29
C ARG A 1038 -6.36 -36.43 6.44
N ASP A 1039 -6.26 -37.07 7.59
CA ASP A 1039 -7.11 -36.79 8.75
C ASP A 1039 -6.94 -35.32 9.19
N GLN A 1040 -5.70 -34.81 9.20
CA GLN A 1040 -5.39 -33.40 9.45
C GLN A 1040 -6.06 -32.44 8.46
N LEU A 1041 -6.08 -32.78 7.16
CA LEU A 1041 -6.76 -31.98 6.15
C LEU A 1041 -8.30 -32.06 6.29
N GLU A 1042 -8.84 -33.19 6.73
CA GLU A 1042 -10.28 -33.37 6.97
C GLU A 1042 -10.75 -32.48 8.14
N HIS A 1043 -10.00 -32.49 9.26
CA HIS A 1043 -10.24 -31.64 10.42
C HIS A 1043 -10.07 -30.15 10.10
N ALA A 1044 -9.01 -29.77 9.37
CA ALA A 1044 -8.79 -28.37 8.98
C ALA A 1044 -9.91 -27.84 8.07
N ALA A 1045 -10.44 -28.65 7.15
CA ALA A 1045 -11.54 -28.27 6.28
C ALA A 1045 -12.86 -28.08 7.07
N HIS A 1046 -13.14 -28.95 8.04
CA HIS A 1046 -14.31 -28.82 8.92
C HIS A 1046 -14.22 -27.58 9.80
N CYS A 1047 -13.10 -27.41 10.51
CA CYS A 1047 -12.82 -26.27 11.38
C CYS A 1047 -12.87 -24.92 10.64
N LEU A 1048 -12.38 -24.86 9.39
CA LEU A 1048 -12.51 -23.68 8.51
C LEU A 1048 -13.99 -23.34 8.25
N LEU A 1049 -14.82 -24.35 8.01
CA LEU A 1049 -16.26 -24.20 7.80
C LEU A 1049 -17.00 -23.77 9.09
N GLU A 1050 -16.60 -24.27 10.26
CA GLU A 1050 -17.08 -23.74 11.54
C GLU A 1050 -16.75 -22.26 11.74
N LYS A 1051 -15.47 -21.86 11.56
CA LYS A 1051 -15.07 -20.46 11.74
C LYS A 1051 -15.76 -19.56 10.71
N LEU A 1052 -16.01 -20.05 9.48
CA LEU A 1052 -16.83 -19.34 8.50
C LEU A 1052 -18.26 -19.09 9.00
N TYR A 1053 -18.91 -20.05 9.66
CA TYR A 1053 -20.27 -19.86 10.18
C TYR A 1053 -20.37 -18.81 11.29
N LEU A 1054 -19.31 -18.61 12.09
CA LEU A 1054 -19.25 -17.52 13.07
C LEU A 1054 -19.28 -16.13 12.39
N LEU A 1055 -18.76 -16.02 11.17
CA LEU A 1055 -18.65 -14.75 10.46
C LEU A 1055 -20.00 -14.26 9.91
N PRO A 1056 -20.16 -12.93 9.67
CA PRO A 1056 -21.42 -12.35 9.27
C PRO A 1056 -21.91 -12.87 7.92
N GLY A 1057 -23.16 -13.32 7.84
CA GLY A 1057 -23.76 -13.87 6.61
C GLY A 1057 -23.68 -12.94 5.38
N SER A 1058 -23.61 -11.62 5.56
CA SER A 1058 -23.39 -10.65 4.48
C SER A 1058 -21.99 -10.78 3.86
N VAL A 1059 -20.97 -10.99 4.68
CA VAL A 1059 -19.58 -11.18 4.27
C VAL A 1059 -19.42 -12.58 3.64
N ARG A 1060 -19.98 -13.61 4.28
CA ARG A 1060 -20.06 -14.97 3.70
C ARG A 1060 -20.73 -14.98 2.33
N LEU A 1061 -21.82 -14.25 2.14
CA LEU A 1061 -22.52 -14.15 0.85
C LEU A 1061 -21.64 -13.50 -0.23
N GLN A 1062 -20.96 -12.40 0.11
CA GLN A 1062 -20.05 -11.71 -0.79
C GLN A 1062 -18.85 -12.59 -1.18
N TRP A 1063 -18.23 -13.27 -0.22
CA TRP A 1063 -17.13 -14.21 -0.48
C TRP A 1063 -17.59 -15.44 -1.26
N GLY A 1064 -18.79 -15.96 -1.00
CA GLY A 1064 -19.41 -17.05 -1.77
C GLY A 1064 -19.63 -16.68 -3.23
N GLN A 1065 -20.15 -15.47 -3.51
CA GLN A 1065 -20.32 -14.97 -4.88
C GLN A 1065 -18.97 -14.80 -5.60
N LEU A 1066 -17.96 -14.23 -4.92
CA LEU A 1066 -16.62 -14.07 -5.49
C LEU A 1066 -15.89 -15.42 -5.66
N ALA A 1067 -16.21 -16.42 -4.84
CA ALA A 1067 -15.76 -17.79 -5.00
C ALA A 1067 -16.47 -18.49 -6.18
N GLU A 1068 -17.77 -18.26 -6.39
CA GLU A 1068 -18.52 -18.76 -7.55
C GLU A 1068 -17.94 -18.21 -8.88
N ASP A 1069 -17.65 -16.90 -8.91
CA ASP A 1069 -17.03 -16.16 -10.03
C ASP A 1069 -15.52 -16.44 -10.26
N ASP A 1070 -14.84 -17.18 -9.38
CA ASP A 1070 -13.37 -17.36 -9.34
C ASP A 1070 -12.56 -16.05 -9.26
N ARG A 1071 -13.12 -15.03 -8.59
CA ARG A 1071 -12.54 -13.69 -8.40
C ARG A 1071 -11.87 -13.46 -7.04
N ILE A 1072 -12.10 -14.35 -6.07
CA ILE A 1072 -11.48 -14.27 -4.75
C ILE A 1072 -10.06 -14.85 -4.76
N ARG A 1073 -9.10 -14.13 -4.19
CA ARG A 1073 -7.72 -14.60 -4.00
C ARG A 1073 -7.64 -15.52 -2.79
N VAL A 1074 -7.98 -16.79 -2.99
CA VAL A 1074 -8.05 -17.79 -1.92
C VAL A 1074 -6.74 -17.92 -1.12
N GLU A 1075 -5.59 -17.82 -1.79
CA GLU A 1075 -4.25 -17.93 -1.17
C GLU A 1075 -3.84 -16.70 -0.36
N GLU A 1076 -4.54 -15.55 -0.51
CA GLU A 1076 -4.16 -14.26 0.11
C GLU A 1076 -5.37 -13.66 0.87
N VAL A 1077 -5.64 -14.16 2.09
CA VAL A 1077 -6.82 -13.76 2.90
C VAL A 1077 -6.85 -12.26 3.20
N SER A 1078 -5.70 -11.61 3.33
CA SER A 1078 -5.58 -10.15 3.53
C SER A 1078 -6.14 -9.30 2.39
N TRP A 1079 -6.40 -9.88 1.22
CA TRP A 1079 -7.02 -9.21 0.06
C TRP A 1079 -8.53 -9.49 -0.06
N TRP A 1080 -9.14 -10.16 0.91
CA TRP A 1080 -10.56 -10.49 0.85
C TRP A 1080 -11.41 -9.24 1.16
N PRO A 1081 -12.37 -8.88 0.28
CA PRO A 1081 -13.13 -7.64 0.46
C PRO A 1081 -14.07 -7.76 1.68
N GLY A 1082 -14.11 -6.73 2.51
CA GLY A 1082 -14.90 -6.73 3.74
C GLY A 1082 -14.24 -7.41 4.94
N LEU A 1083 -12.94 -7.77 4.86
CA LEU A 1083 -12.18 -8.32 6.00
C LEU A 1083 -12.29 -7.42 7.24
N GLU A 1084 -12.11 -6.10 7.09
CA GLU A 1084 -12.26 -5.11 8.16
C GLU A 1084 -13.62 -5.19 8.89
N GLN A 1085 -14.69 -5.50 8.16
CA GLN A 1085 -16.03 -5.66 8.74
C GLN A 1085 -16.17 -6.98 9.51
N ALA A 1086 -15.47 -8.03 9.06
CA ALA A 1086 -15.45 -9.31 9.75
C ALA A 1086 -14.56 -9.25 11.01
N GLU A 1087 -13.41 -8.56 10.96
CA GLU A 1087 -12.51 -8.35 12.09
C GLU A 1087 -13.14 -7.48 13.19
N ALA A 1088 -13.94 -6.49 12.81
CA ALA A 1088 -14.70 -5.67 13.74
C ALA A 1088 -15.85 -6.43 14.45
N ASP A 1089 -16.38 -7.48 13.82
CA ASP A 1089 -17.45 -8.32 14.38
C ASP A 1089 -16.86 -9.48 15.23
N ASP A 1090 -15.85 -10.22 14.76
CA ASP A 1090 -15.08 -11.23 15.53
C ASP A 1090 -13.63 -11.39 15.02
N PHE A 1091 -12.71 -10.64 15.64
CA PHE A 1091 -11.27 -10.68 15.35
C PHE A 1091 -10.62 -12.06 15.56
N ASN A 1092 -11.12 -12.87 16.49
CA ASN A 1092 -10.52 -14.19 16.76
C ASN A 1092 -10.91 -15.17 15.66
N ALA A 1093 -12.19 -15.18 15.25
CA ALA A 1093 -12.66 -16.04 14.16
C ALA A 1093 -12.00 -15.69 12.81
N THR A 1094 -11.87 -14.40 12.47
CA THR A 1094 -11.17 -13.99 11.23
C THR A 1094 -9.68 -14.33 11.26
N ARG A 1095 -9.01 -14.14 12.40
CA ARG A 1095 -7.61 -14.49 12.56
C ARG A 1095 -7.38 -15.98 12.43
N THR A 1096 -8.16 -16.82 13.12
CA THR A 1096 -8.05 -18.28 12.99
C THR A 1096 -8.36 -18.75 11.56
N LEU A 1097 -9.32 -18.13 10.87
CA LEU A 1097 -9.58 -18.41 9.46
C LEU A 1097 -8.39 -18.08 8.56
N ALA A 1098 -7.73 -16.94 8.77
CA ALA A 1098 -6.52 -16.58 8.03
C ALA A 1098 -5.36 -17.56 8.30
N GLU A 1099 -5.13 -17.90 9.57
CA GLU A 1099 -4.11 -18.87 9.99
C GLU A 1099 -4.38 -20.30 9.45
N LEU A 1100 -5.64 -20.73 9.39
CA LEU A 1100 -6.07 -22.01 8.80
C LEU A 1100 -5.79 -22.08 7.30
N ILE A 1101 -6.10 -21.03 6.55
CA ILE A 1101 -5.88 -20.97 5.09
C ILE A 1101 -4.38 -20.90 4.79
N ASP A 1102 -3.61 -20.15 5.57
CA ASP A 1102 -2.15 -20.14 5.51
C ASP A 1102 -1.57 -21.55 5.76
N TRP A 1103 -2.02 -22.23 6.83
CA TRP A 1103 -1.61 -23.59 7.16
C TRP A 1103 -1.98 -24.58 6.04
N TRP A 1104 -3.16 -24.42 5.43
CA TRP A 1104 -3.67 -25.25 4.33
C TRP A 1104 -2.71 -25.26 3.12
N PHE A 1105 -2.34 -24.08 2.63
CA PHE A 1105 -1.45 -23.99 1.47
C PHE A 1105 0.02 -24.35 1.78
N ARG A 1106 0.49 -24.19 3.02
CA ARG A 1106 1.84 -24.63 3.46
C ARG A 1106 2.04 -26.15 3.44
N GLN A 1107 0.97 -26.94 3.36
CA GLN A 1107 1.10 -28.39 3.17
C GLN A 1107 1.62 -28.74 1.76
N LEU A 1108 1.40 -27.88 0.76
CA LEU A 1108 1.97 -28.04 -0.58
C LEU A 1108 3.41 -27.54 -0.68
N ALA A 1109 4.24 -28.27 -1.44
CA ALA A 1109 5.60 -27.87 -1.75
C ALA A 1109 5.64 -26.59 -2.61
N PRO A 1110 6.70 -25.75 -2.51
CA PRO A 1110 6.83 -24.57 -3.36
C PRO A 1110 6.82 -24.92 -4.85
N GLU A 1111 7.43 -26.06 -5.22
CA GLU A 1111 7.47 -26.61 -6.58
C GLU A 1111 6.23 -27.47 -6.96
N SER A 1112 5.13 -27.37 -6.19
CA SER A 1112 3.89 -28.13 -6.43
C SER A 1112 3.25 -27.79 -7.78
N SER A 1113 2.64 -28.80 -8.41
CA SER A 1113 1.97 -28.62 -9.70
C SER A 1113 0.75 -27.69 -9.61
N ALA A 1114 0.48 -26.97 -10.69
CA ALA A 1114 -0.68 -26.07 -10.79
C ALA A 1114 -2.02 -26.80 -10.60
N GLY A 1115 -2.10 -28.09 -10.93
CA GLY A 1115 -3.29 -28.91 -10.68
C GLY A 1115 -3.54 -29.11 -9.18
N SER A 1116 -2.50 -29.37 -8.40
CA SER A 1116 -2.57 -29.57 -6.95
C SER A 1116 -2.97 -28.29 -6.21
N ARG A 1117 -2.39 -27.14 -6.59
CA ARG A 1117 -2.82 -25.83 -6.07
C ARG A 1117 -4.28 -25.54 -6.43
N SER A 1118 -4.70 -25.84 -7.67
CA SER A 1118 -6.08 -25.66 -8.12
C SER A 1118 -7.07 -26.53 -7.34
N ALA A 1119 -6.73 -27.79 -7.01
CA ALA A 1119 -7.57 -28.64 -6.17
C ALA A 1119 -7.74 -28.10 -4.75
N MET A 1120 -6.65 -27.66 -4.10
CA MET A 1120 -6.71 -26.99 -2.79
C MET A 1120 -7.59 -25.72 -2.83
N ARG A 1121 -7.40 -24.89 -3.87
CA ARG A 1121 -8.19 -23.67 -4.12
C ARG A 1121 -9.68 -23.96 -4.32
N ASN A 1122 -10.00 -25.02 -5.05
CA ASN A 1122 -11.38 -25.41 -5.35
C ASN A 1122 -12.12 -25.95 -4.11
N LEU A 1123 -11.44 -26.64 -3.19
CA LEU A 1123 -12.04 -27.03 -1.91
C LEU A 1123 -12.41 -25.80 -1.06
N VAL A 1124 -11.48 -24.85 -0.88
CA VAL A 1124 -11.77 -23.63 -0.10
C VAL A 1124 -12.88 -22.79 -0.75
N ARG A 1125 -12.93 -22.70 -2.09
CA ARG A 1125 -14.06 -22.08 -2.81
C ARG A 1125 -15.38 -22.81 -2.56
N ALA A 1126 -15.38 -24.14 -2.54
CA ALA A 1126 -16.58 -24.92 -2.21
C ALA A 1126 -17.03 -24.71 -0.75
N LEU A 1127 -16.10 -24.64 0.21
CA LEU A 1127 -16.36 -24.32 1.62
C LEU A 1127 -16.97 -22.91 1.76
N LEU A 1128 -16.44 -21.91 1.05
CA LEU A 1128 -16.99 -20.54 1.01
C LEU A 1128 -18.41 -20.51 0.42
N ILE A 1129 -18.65 -21.16 -0.72
CA ILE A 1129 -19.97 -21.22 -1.36
C ILE A 1129 -20.97 -21.94 -0.43
N HIS A 1130 -20.57 -23.03 0.21
CA HIS A 1130 -21.40 -23.77 1.17
C HIS A 1130 -21.77 -22.90 2.38
N ALA A 1131 -20.78 -22.25 3.02
CA ALA A 1131 -21.02 -21.34 4.14
C ALA A 1131 -21.88 -20.12 3.77
N SER A 1132 -21.81 -19.65 2.51
CA SER A 1132 -22.56 -18.50 1.99
C SER A 1132 -24.07 -18.69 1.91
N LEU A 1133 -24.55 -19.94 1.90
CA LEU A 1133 -25.97 -20.25 1.69
C LEU A 1133 -26.78 -20.25 2.99
N GLY A 1134 -26.12 -20.45 4.13
CA GLY A 1134 -26.66 -20.32 5.50
C GLY A 1134 -27.71 -21.36 5.87
N ASP A 1135 -27.66 -21.86 7.10
CA ASP A 1135 -28.82 -22.61 7.62
C ASP A 1135 -29.96 -21.60 7.88
N PRO A 1136 -31.20 -21.78 7.34
CA PRO A 1136 -32.37 -20.99 7.73
C PRO A 1136 -32.68 -20.99 9.24
N ASN A 1137 -31.99 -21.80 10.05
CA ASN A 1137 -32.02 -21.75 11.51
C ASN A 1137 -31.07 -20.72 12.15
N GLU A 1138 -30.11 -20.15 11.42
CA GLU A 1138 -29.21 -19.10 11.93
C GLU A 1138 -29.94 -17.79 12.23
N ILE A 1139 -31.00 -17.47 11.48
CA ILE A 1139 -31.82 -16.27 11.74
C ILE A 1139 -32.64 -16.53 13.01
N LEU A 1140 -32.45 -15.71 14.05
CA LEU A 1140 -33.33 -15.70 15.23
C LEU A 1140 -34.75 -15.29 14.79
N ARG A 1141 -35.62 -16.27 14.65
CA ARG A 1141 -37.01 -16.13 14.21
C ARG A 1141 -37.95 -16.88 15.15
N GLY A 1142 -39.17 -16.36 15.29
CA GLY A 1142 -40.18 -16.98 16.15
C GLY A 1142 -41.57 -16.40 15.97
N SER A 1143 -42.47 -16.84 16.84
CA SER A 1143 -43.85 -16.34 16.92
C SER A 1143 -44.18 -15.96 18.36
N VAL A 1144 -45.07 -14.99 18.53
CA VAL A 1144 -45.61 -14.63 19.85
C VAL A 1144 -46.40 -15.81 20.39
N HIS A 1145 -45.94 -16.38 21.51
CA HIS A 1145 -46.60 -17.48 22.20
C HIS A 1145 -47.67 -16.97 23.18
N VAL A 1146 -47.32 -15.98 23.99
CA VAL A 1146 -48.24 -15.29 24.90
C VAL A 1146 -48.18 -13.78 24.62
N PRO A 1147 -49.25 -13.17 24.09
CA PRO A 1147 -49.30 -11.73 23.85
C PRO A 1147 -49.40 -10.93 25.16
N PRO A 1148 -48.97 -9.65 25.16
CA PRO A 1148 -49.08 -8.76 26.32
C PRO A 1148 -50.54 -8.37 26.58
N ARG A 1149 -50.85 -7.84 27.78
CA ARG A 1149 -52.21 -7.40 28.13
C ARG A 1149 -52.55 -6.06 27.51
N LEU A 1150 -51.55 -5.17 27.37
CA LEU A 1150 -51.65 -3.91 26.63
C LEU A 1150 -50.38 -3.72 25.79
N ALA A 1151 -50.52 -3.22 24.56
CA ALA A 1151 -49.37 -2.81 23.77
C ALA A 1151 -48.81 -1.48 24.32
N ARG A 1152 -47.91 -1.57 25.30
CA ARG A 1152 -47.19 -0.45 25.92
C ARG A 1152 -45.71 -0.78 26.10
N VAL A 1153 -44.87 0.25 26.02
CA VAL A 1153 -43.44 0.16 26.35
C VAL A 1153 -43.29 -0.31 27.80
N GLY A 1154 -42.41 -1.29 28.02
CA GLY A 1154 -42.20 -1.96 29.30
C GLY A 1154 -43.07 -3.19 29.57
N GLU A 1155 -44.13 -3.47 28.78
CA GLU A 1155 -44.86 -4.74 28.94
C GLU A 1155 -44.04 -5.94 28.43
N ARG A 1156 -44.27 -7.09 29.07
CA ARG A 1156 -43.60 -8.36 28.80
C ARG A 1156 -44.50 -9.29 28.00
N LEU A 1157 -43.92 -9.98 27.03
CA LEU A 1157 -44.58 -11.01 26.23
C LEU A 1157 -43.67 -12.23 26.08
N GLN A 1158 -44.24 -13.39 25.76
CA GLN A 1158 -43.46 -14.62 25.54
C GLN A 1158 -43.40 -14.95 24.05
N VAL A 1159 -42.21 -15.27 23.56
CA VAL A 1159 -41.94 -15.61 22.16
C VAL A 1159 -41.37 -17.04 22.12
N LYS A 1160 -41.86 -17.87 21.19
CA LYS A 1160 -41.19 -19.13 20.87
C LYS A 1160 -40.23 -18.89 19.71
N LEU A 1161 -38.93 -18.91 20.01
CA LEU A 1161 -37.84 -18.73 19.04
C LEU A 1161 -37.32 -20.09 18.54
N ASN A 1162 -36.65 -20.08 17.39
CA ASN A 1162 -36.04 -21.27 16.79
C ASN A 1162 -34.70 -21.70 17.42
N ARG A 1163 -34.01 -20.79 18.13
CA ARG A 1163 -32.76 -21.07 18.87
C ARG A 1163 -32.67 -20.21 20.12
N THR A 1164 -31.80 -20.60 21.05
CA THR A 1164 -31.54 -19.92 22.32
C THR A 1164 -30.92 -18.53 22.09
N PRO A 1165 -31.57 -17.41 22.44
CA PRO A 1165 -30.99 -16.07 22.33
C PRO A 1165 -30.13 -15.72 23.56
N ALA A 1166 -29.14 -14.83 23.37
CA ALA A 1166 -28.47 -14.20 24.50
C ALA A 1166 -29.40 -13.16 25.18
N PRO A 1167 -29.35 -13.00 26.52
CA PRO A 1167 -30.02 -11.90 27.22
C PRO A 1167 -29.64 -10.55 26.62
N GLY A 1168 -30.58 -9.60 26.58
CA GLY A 1168 -30.41 -8.28 25.98
C GLY A 1168 -30.53 -8.23 24.44
N THR A 1169 -30.63 -9.37 23.75
CA THR A 1169 -30.81 -9.42 22.29
C THR A 1169 -32.07 -8.66 21.87
N ARG A 1170 -31.95 -7.76 20.88
CA ARG A 1170 -33.07 -6.97 20.35
C ARG A 1170 -33.76 -7.69 19.20
N LEU A 1171 -35.09 -7.70 19.23
CA LEU A 1171 -35.95 -8.37 18.25
C LEU A 1171 -36.96 -7.37 17.68
N GLN A 1172 -37.34 -7.53 16.41
CA GLN A 1172 -38.46 -6.82 15.80
C GLN A 1172 -39.72 -7.67 15.84
N LEU A 1173 -40.82 -7.08 16.31
CA LEU A 1173 -42.16 -7.65 16.22
C LEU A 1173 -42.79 -7.21 14.89
N LEU A 1174 -43.17 -8.19 14.07
CA LEU A 1174 -43.78 -8.02 12.76
C LEU A 1174 -45.26 -8.40 12.80
N ASP A 1175 -46.11 -7.54 12.26
CA ASP A 1175 -47.51 -7.89 11.94
C ASP A 1175 -47.57 -8.94 10.82
N PRO A 1176 -48.64 -9.75 10.67
CA PRO A 1176 -48.91 -10.59 9.49
C PRO A 1176 -48.67 -9.95 8.11
N GLN A 1177 -48.68 -8.62 7.96
CA GLN A 1177 -48.29 -7.90 6.74
C GLN A 1177 -46.77 -7.64 6.61
N GLN A 1178 -45.94 -8.28 7.43
CA GLN A 1178 -44.48 -8.09 7.57
C GLN A 1178 -44.04 -6.65 7.90
N ARG A 1179 -44.91 -5.86 8.56
CA ARG A 1179 -44.60 -4.50 9.01
C ARG A 1179 -44.09 -4.51 10.45
N VAL A 1180 -43.04 -3.74 10.73
CA VAL A 1180 -42.51 -3.57 12.09
C VAL A 1180 -43.51 -2.79 12.95
N VAL A 1181 -43.92 -3.39 14.07
CA VAL A 1181 -44.89 -2.82 15.02
C VAL A 1181 -44.22 -2.42 16.33
N ALA A 1182 -43.26 -3.21 16.81
CA ALA A 1182 -42.53 -2.94 18.06
C ALA A 1182 -41.08 -3.45 18.03
N MET A 1183 -40.21 -2.79 18.79
CA MET A 1183 -38.90 -3.29 19.17
C MET A 1183 -39.00 -3.98 20.53
N LEU A 1184 -38.40 -5.15 20.65
CA LEU A 1184 -38.40 -5.97 21.86
C LEU A 1184 -36.96 -6.23 22.33
N ALA A 1185 -36.76 -6.51 23.62
CA ALA A 1185 -35.49 -6.98 24.20
C ALA A 1185 -35.68 -8.28 24.98
N VAL A 1186 -34.85 -9.28 24.71
CA VAL A 1186 -34.82 -10.55 25.46
C VAL A 1186 -34.41 -10.27 26.90
N GLU A 1187 -35.23 -10.64 27.86
CA GLU A 1187 -34.89 -10.60 29.28
C GLU A 1187 -34.31 -11.94 29.75
N ASP A 1188 -34.94 -13.05 29.35
CA ASP A 1188 -34.70 -14.38 29.91
C ASP A 1188 -35.15 -15.47 28.91
N HIS A 1189 -34.55 -16.66 28.98
CA HIS A 1189 -34.84 -17.77 28.08
C HIS A 1189 -35.01 -19.09 28.83
N THR A 1190 -36.12 -19.77 28.57
CA THR A 1190 -36.46 -21.10 29.10
C THR A 1190 -36.62 -22.09 27.94
N PRO A 1191 -36.52 -23.42 28.18
CA PRO A 1191 -36.56 -24.42 27.10
C PRO A 1191 -37.78 -24.33 26.17
N ASP A 1192 -38.93 -23.88 26.69
CA ASP A 1192 -40.17 -23.77 25.92
C ASP A 1192 -40.49 -22.35 25.40
N ASN A 1193 -39.97 -21.30 26.04
CA ASN A 1193 -40.28 -19.91 25.70
C ASN A 1193 -39.18 -18.91 26.12
N THR A 1194 -39.08 -17.82 25.36
CA THR A 1194 -38.26 -16.65 25.68
C THR A 1194 -39.15 -15.53 26.22
N ARG A 1195 -38.77 -14.91 27.34
CA ARG A 1195 -39.40 -13.70 27.88
C ARG A 1195 -38.75 -12.47 27.27
N VAL A 1196 -39.58 -11.58 26.76
CA VAL A 1196 -39.14 -10.42 25.98
C VAL A 1196 -39.96 -9.19 26.39
N SER A 1197 -39.31 -8.05 26.65
CA SER A 1197 -39.98 -6.79 27.01
C SER A 1197 -40.05 -5.83 25.81
N ILE A 1198 -41.12 -5.05 25.70
CA ILE A 1198 -41.30 -4.05 24.64
C ILE A 1198 -40.43 -2.82 24.96
N LEU A 1199 -39.43 -2.54 24.13
CA LEU A 1199 -38.59 -1.33 24.22
C LEU A 1199 -39.24 -0.12 23.55
N ASP A 1200 -39.87 -0.31 22.39
CA ASP A 1200 -40.42 0.76 21.57
C ASP A 1200 -41.62 0.26 20.75
N LEU A 1201 -42.57 1.14 20.46
CA LEU A 1201 -43.82 0.86 19.74
C LEU A 1201 -43.97 1.82 18.57
N VAL A 1202 -43.61 1.33 17.38
CA VAL A 1202 -43.63 2.08 16.12
C VAL A 1202 -45.06 2.39 15.68
N GLN A 1203 -46.03 1.58 16.09
CA GLN A 1203 -47.47 1.80 15.82
C GLN A 1203 -48.27 1.78 17.13
N THR A 1204 -48.92 2.90 17.45
CA THR A 1204 -49.75 3.05 18.64
C THR A 1204 -51.16 2.49 18.41
N GLY A 1205 -51.65 1.68 19.35
CA GLY A 1205 -53.01 1.12 19.31
C GLY A 1205 -53.17 -0.26 18.67
N VAL A 1206 -52.08 -0.95 18.30
CA VAL A 1206 -52.13 -2.30 17.70
C VAL A 1206 -52.37 -3.38 18.78
N SER A 1207 -53.31 -4.30 18.55
CA SER A 1207 -53.52 -5.47 19.40
C SER A 1207 -52.62 -6.63 18.97
N ILE A 1208 -51.50 -6.79 19.70
CA ILE A 1208 -50.53 -7.87 19.47
C ILE A 1208 -51.19 -9.22 19.75
N ASN A 1209 -51.09 -10.16 18.81
CA ASN A 1209 -51.62 -11.51 18.94
C ASN A 1209 -50.61 -12.57 18.47
N THR A 1210 -50.97 -13.86 18.55
CA THR A 1210 -50.06 -14.99 18.24
C THR A 1210 -49.70 -15.15 16.76
N ARG A 1211 -50.34 -14.41 15.85
CA ARG A 1211 -49.98 -14.36 14.41
C ARG A 1211 -48.81 -13.43 14.11
N PHE A 1212 -48.38 -12.64 15.09
CA PHE A 1212 -47.21 -11.78 14.95
C PHE A 1212 -45.94 -12.62 15.00
N THR A 1213 -45.06 -12.41 14.03
CA THR A 1213 -43.75 -13.05 13.97
C THR A 1213 -42.69 -12.14 14.57
N VAL A 1214 -41.63 -12.74 15.09
CA VAL A 1214 -40.54 -12.02 15.74
C VAL A 1214 -39.24 -12.39 15.04
N VAL A 1215 -38.45 -11.40 14.64
CA VAL A 1215 -37.20 -11.60 13.88
C VAL A 1215 -36.11 -10.67 14.43
N ALA A 1216 -34.90 -11.17 14.65
CA ALA A 1216 -33.75 -10.33 14.98
C ALA A 1216 -33.21 -9.63 13.72
N THR A 1217 -33.04 -8.30 13.77
CA THR A 1217 -32.44 -7.52 12.67
C THR A 1217 -31.03 -7.04 13.00
N LYS A 1218 -30.12 -7.12 12.02
CA LYS A 1218 -28.69 -6.75 12.14
C LYS A 1218 -28.43 -5.27 12.53
N LEU A 1219 -29.43 -4.40 12.41
CA LEU A 1219 -29.31 -2.95 12.72
C LEU A 1219 -29.38 -2.59 14.22
N THR A 1220 -29.58 -3.58 15.10
CA THR A 1220 -29.68 -3.33 16.54
C THR A 1220 -28.55 -4.00 17.31
N ARG A 1221 -27.51 -3.21 17.61
CA ARG A 1221 -26.35 -3.54 18.44
C ARG A 1221 -26.68 -4.53 19.56
N GLN A 1222 -26.00 -5.67 19.57
CA GLN A 1222 -25.65 -6.32 20.83
C GLN A 1222 -24.74 -5.34 21.60
N LYS A 1223 -25.13 -4.99 22.81
CA LYS A 1223 -24.17 -4.51 23.81
C LYS A 1223 -23.76 -5.72 24.62
N LEU A 1224 -22.50 -6.11 24.50
CA LEU A 1224 -21.74 -6.61 25.64
C LEU A 1224 -21.38 -5.41 26.52
#